data_AF-A0A348VVR5-F1
#
_entry.id   AF-A0A348VVR5-F1
#
_cell.length_a   1.000
_cell.length_b   1.000
_cell.length_c   1.000
_cell.angle_alpha   90.00
_cell.angle_beta   90.00
_cell.angle_gamma   90.00
#
_symmetry.space_group_name_H-M   'P 1'
#
loop_
_entity.id
_entity.type
_entity.pdbx_description
1 polymer ?
#
loop_
_entity_poly.entity_id
_entity_poly.type
_entity_poly.pdbx_seq_one_letter_code
_entity_poly.pdbx_strand_id
1 'polypeptide(L)'
;MLAKRAIEFAISQRKSEYWEQLWRGAIIGGMLGRFQANSAAGDDAAGENGIEQRLMLQDLVIAEVQKYGHPSNNKGLSLTGESSRLYGMFRNSIDAKGNFSDLLKGTLEGSGNQMEFDSSNLQSIVEHLFIREQVTEISLEDLQKIYSGDKAIGTLGDLAETEEVAITPDGLVMPLSRYLAGDIYAKLDAMYLAMASETDPRLIAAYERQIAEIEAKRKLTSVENMNFTLQQPWLPKRMIRDFMEQAGYTVRYGTVQTVERENALTGKMEQRSEFVEDYDTPFGSWQLATMAGRGYSKEISWTKKLQGFDLRLEGYLNGKGITHNANQSSEDDKDIIQQYREREKALNEGLTAFIQTNPDVETVAEGFNRKFNGYIPFEYSEDDLNLKGINPRFKLHTYQNAAVRRLSEEGSGILGFGVGLGKTASSLALVKYNQQMGRSKRTCIVVPASVLSNWYHEAKGLYGDLDGALFIGVQPVRDKDGTIRIEPVLDEAGQPKTDKQGNQIYNDVLEPNNNAEQVYTAMWEIPQSNYKIVVMTKDRFKMIPVKDDTVDAFADSMKAALEASKAGQETDKKKKKGKSYKDAVDEANDDARFHDEGTAKEGAYPFFEDMGFTDVILDEAHVAKNGIGPSNRYTGGKVAYLAPPVTSQIAIDMQIKMHHIKRSNNGRGAYLLTATPITNSLIECYNMLALVVPKEEFERRSIYTVDDFINTFGRIEQTQKLDPQGELFDTDALLGYENLDGLRDMFFKFANMKSSDEVKELRDSLPEADYLDHDVDMNDEQRQAYAQLCKQGKDKDKATRRPKLAIIRDMDKVTTDIDLFYNRITWHFPLSEKAKVDAMVADLPATVKGKQRPEPGDAEFDPDKTEEQQKIVVMQIPLKPQYTAKTDGQTYIITTPQAYEESVLTRLKKFDIAEESISHPLTPKYAALIENCKKEMELGGKQIIFT
;
A
#
# COMPACT_ATOMS: atom_id res chain seq x y z
N MET A 1 -7.48 9.30 -42.02
CA MET A 1 -7.25 8.47 -40.81
C MET A 1 -8.54 7.77 -40.33
N LEU A 2 -9.65 8.48 -40.14
CA LEU A 2 -10.95 7.93 -39.66
C LEU A 2 -11.50 6.77 -40.52
N ALA A 3 -11.48 6.88 -41.85
CA ALA A 3 -11.95 5.84 -42.76
C ALA A 3 -11.16 4.53 -42.65
N LYS A 4 -9.84 4.62 -42.43
CA LYS A 4 -8.97 3.45 -42.23
C LYS A 4 -9.32 2.71 -40.93
N ARG A 5 -9.48 3.45 -39.83
CA ARG A 5 -9.88 2.90 -38.52
C ARG A 5 -11.29 2.27 -38.54
N ALA A 6 -12.22 2.87 -39.30
CA ALA A 6 -13.58 2.35 -39.47
C ALA A 6 -13.60 1.01 -40.23
N ILE A 7 -12.76 0.88 -41.25
CA ILE A 7 -12.58 -0.38 -42.01
C ILE A 7 -11.94 -1.46 -41.12
N GLU A 8 -10.90 -1.11 -40.37
CA GLU A 8 -10.25 -2.02 -39.41
C GLU A 8 -11.24 -2.54 -38.35
N PHE A 9 -12.09 -1.64 -37.81
CA PHE A 9 -13.16 -2.02 -36.88
C PHE A 9 -14.20 -2.95 -37.50
N ALA A 10 -14.60 -2.72 -38.76
CA ALA A 10 -15.52 -3.61 -39.45
C ALA A 10 -14.91 -5.00 -39.63
N ILE A 11 -13.67 -5.07 -40.14
CA ILE A 11 -12.95 -6.33 -40.39
C ILE A 11 -12.70 -7.12 -39.09
N SER A 12 -12.53 -6.43 -37.95
CA SER A 12 -12.37 -7.10 -36.66
C SER A 12 -13.64 -7.79 -36.14
N GLN A 13 -14.80 -7.56 -36.76
CA GLN A 13 -16.06 -8.22 -36.37
C GLN A 13 -16.21 -9.59 -37.02
N ARG A 14 -16.63 -10.58 -36.23
CA ARG A 14 -16.77 -11.98 -36.66
C ARG A 14 -17.72 -12.20 -37.85
N LYS A 15 -18.66 -11.29 -38.09
CA LYS A 15 -19.72 -11.43 -39.11
C LYS A 15 -19.53 -10.42 -40.24
N SER A 16 -19.13 -10.91 -41.40
CA SER A 16 -18.86 -10.09 -42.60
C SER A 16 -20.09 -9.43 -43.21
N GLU A 17 -21.28 -9.99 -42.99
CA GLU A 17 -22.55 -9.44 -43.46
C GLU A 17 -22.86 -8.03 -42.94
N TYR A 18 -22.29 -7.63 -41.80
CA TYR A 18 -22.50 -6.29 -41.22
C TYR A 18 -21.36 -5.32 -41.51
N TRP A 19 -20.26 -5.75 -42.13
CA TRP A 19 -19.06 -4.94 -42.27
C TRP A 19 -19.35 -3.61 -42.95
N GLU A 20 -20.15 -3.61 -44.01
CA GLU A 20 -20.47 -2.39 -44.76
C GLU A 20 -21.20 -1.35 -43.90
N GLN A 21 -22.21 -1.77 -43.16
CA GLN A 21 -22.94 -0.90 -42.23
C GLN A 21 -22.07 -0.49 -41.03
N LEU A 22 -21.13 -1.34 -40.58
CA LEU A 22 -20.23 -1.06 -39.48
C LEU A 22 -19.24 0.06 -39.80
N TRP A 23 -18.56 0.00 -40.95
CA TRP A 23 -17.59 1.05 -41.29
C TRP A 23 -18.29 2.36 -41.68
N ARG A 24 -19.39 2.30 -42.45
CA ARG A 24 -20.20 3.48 -42.80
C ARG A 24 -20.83 4.12 -41.57
N GLY A 25 -21.43 3.30 -40.70
CA GLY A 25 -21.98 3.73 -39.41
C GLY A 25 -20.92 4.31 -38.49
N ALA A 26 -19.69 3.77 -38.46
CA ALA A 26 -18.59 4.37 -37.70
C ALA A 26 -18.16 5.72 -38.27
N ILE A 27 -18.22 5.93 -39.60
CA ILE A 27 -17.97 7.24 -40.21
C ILE A 27 -19.07 8.23 -39.83
N ILE A 28 -20.35 7.86 -39.98
CA ILE A 28 -21.49 8.70 -39.59
C ILE A 28 -21.41 9.04 -38.09
N GLY A 29 -21.07 8.07 -37.26
CA GLY A 29 -20.84 8.26 -35.83
C GLY A 29 -19.67 9.20 -35.52
N GLY A 30 -18.60 9.18 -36.33
CA GLY A 30 -17.54 10.18 -36.27
C GLY A 30 -18.01 11.59 -36.64
N MET A 31 -18.90 11.72 -37.63
CA MET A 31 -19.49 13.01 -38.01
C MET A 31 -20.45 13.53 -36.93
N LEU A 32 -21.26 12.65 -36.34
CA LEU A 32 -22.12 12.97 -35.19
C LEU A 32 -21.30 13.40 -33.96
N GLY A 33 -20.18 12.73 -33.73
CA GLY A 33 -19.24 13.09 -32.66
C GLY A 33 -18.64 14.47 -32.85
N ARG A 34 -18.26 14.82 -34.08
CA ARG A 34 -17.80 16.17 -34.42
C ARG A 34 -18.91 17.19 -34.28
N PHE A 35 -20.12 16.88 -34.74
CA PHE A 35 -21.26 17.77 -34.59
C PHE A 35 -21.63 18.01 -33.11
N GLN A 36 -21.56 16.97 -32.27
CA GLN A 36 -21.74 17.08 -30.83
C GLN A 36 -20.64 17.91 -30.17
N ALA A 37 -19.37 17.69 -30.56
CA ALA A 37 -18.25 18.48 -30.06
C ALA A 37 -18.38 19.95 -30.47
N ASN A 38 -18.72 20.24 -31.73
CA ASN A 38 -18.96 21.61 -32.21
C ASN A 38 -20.18 22.26 -31.53
N SER A 39 -21.26 21.50 -31.31
CA SER A 39 -22.45 21.99 -30.59
C SER A 39 -22.17 22.24 -29.10
N ALA A 40 -21.29 21.45 -28.48
CA ALA A 40 -20.85 21.65 -27.09
C ALA A 40 -19.85 22.82 -26.96
N ALA A 41 -19.07 23.09 -28.01
CA ALA A 41 -18.10 24.18 -28.09
C ALA A 41 -18.71 25.57 -28.34
N GLY A 42 -20.04 25.69 -28.48
CA GLY A 42 -20.71 26.98 -28.68
C GLY A 42 -20.70 27.51 -30.12
N ASP A 43 -20.23 26.72 -31.09
CA ASP A 43 -20.36 27.04 -32.52
C ASP A 43 -21.83 26.92 -32.94
N ASP A 44 -22.57 28.02 -32.77
CA ASP A 44 -23.91 28.35 -33.29
C ASP A 44 -24.74 27.16 -33.82
N ALA A 45 -25.01 26.17 -32.96
CA ALA A 45 -25.84 25.01 -33.28
C ALA A 45 -27.30 25.42 -33.61
N ALA A 46 -27.67 26.66 -33.32
CA ALA A 46 -28.93 27.31 -33.66
C ALA A 46 -28.83 28.27 -34.87
N GLY A 47 -27.63 28.56 -35.39
CA GLY A 47 -27.41 29.36 -36.60
C GLY A 47 -27.63 28.56 -37.90
N GLU A 48 -27.74 29.25 -39.04
CA GLU A 48 -28.05 28.66 -40.36
C GLU A 48 -27.14 27.47 -40.73
N ASN A 49 -25.83 27.59 -40.47
CA ASN A 49 -24.84 26.54 -40.76
C ASN A 49 -24.98 25.30 -39.84
N GLY A 50 -25.34 25.48 -38.58
CA GLY A 50 -25.55 24.38 -37.61
C GLY A 50 -26.84 23.61 -37.89
N ILE A 51 -27.88 24.30 -38.34
CA ILE A 51 -29.14 23.69 -38.79
C ILE A 51 -28.92 22.88 -40.07
N GLU A 52 -28.17 23.41 -41.04
CA GLU A 52 -27.87 22.71 -42.29
C GLU A 52 -27.04 21.43 -42.05
N GLN A 53 -26.02 21.50 -41.19
CA GLN A 53 -25.24 20.32 -40.80
C GLN A 53 -26.07 19.27 -40.04
N ARG A 54 -26.98 19.71 -39.15
CA ARG A 54 -27.89 18.81 -38.42
C ARG A 54 -28.82 18.07 -39.39
N LEU A 55 -29.42 18.79 -40.35
CA LEU A 55 -30.29 18.21 -41.37
C LEU A 55 -29.53 17.21 -42.27
N MET A 56 -28.31 17.55 -42.69
CA MET A 56 -27.44 16.63 -43.42
C MET A 56 -27.17 15.34 -42.64
N LEU A 57 -26.91 15.44 -41.33
CA LEU A 57 -26.66 14.27 -40.48
C LEU A 57 -27.92 13.43 -40.25
N GLN A 58 -29.08 14.08 -40.10
CA GLN A 58 -30.37 13.39 -40.05
C GLN A 58 -30.61 12.56 -41.34
N ASP A 59 -30.36 13.16 -42.51
CA ASP A 59 -30.52 12.48 -43.80
C ASP A 59 -29.56 11.29 -43.96
N LEU A 60 -28.30 11.45 -43.54
CA LEU A 60 -27.32 10.37 -43.57
C LEU A 60 -27.71 9.20 -42.66
N VAL A 61 -28.21 9.49 -41.45
CA VAL A 61 -28.67 8.47 -40.51
C VAL A 61 -29.90 7.74 -41.08
N ILE A 62 -30.88 8.47 -41.62
CA ILE A 62 -32.07 7.89 -42.23
C ILE A 62 -31.68 7.00 -43.42
N ALA A 63 -30.84 7.49 -44.34
CA ALA A 63 -30.45 6.75 -45.54
C ALA A 63 -29.75 5.43 -45.19
N GLU A 64 -28.89 5.44 -44.17
CA GLU A 64 -28.17 4.24 -43.74
C GLU A 64 -29.09 3.23 -43.03
N VAL A 65 -30.04 3.71 -42.21
CA VAL A 65 -31.04 2.85 -41.54
C VAL A 65 -32.06 2.28 -42.53
N GLN A 66 -32.49 3.04 -43.54
CA GLN A 66 -33.37 2.53 -44.59
C GLN A 66 -32.70 1.45 -45.43
N LYS A 67 -31.39 1.58 -45.69
CA LYS A 67 -30.64 0.64 -46.52
C LYS A 67 -30.30 -0.68 -45.80
N TYR A 68 -29.93 -0.62 -44.53
CA TYR A 68 -29.41 -1.79 -43.79
C TYR A 68 -30.23 -2.20 -42.55
N GLY A 69 -31.30 -1.46 -42.23
CA GLY A 69 -32.08 -1.66 -41.01
C GLY A 69 -31.42 -1.05 -39.77
N HIS A 70 -32.16 -1.01 -38.65
CA HIS A 70 -31.69 -0.39 -37.42
C HIS A 70 -30.42 -1.11 -36.87
N PRO A 71 -29.34 -0.39 -36.53
CA PRO A 71 -28.06 -0.99 -36.08
C PRO A 71 -28.17 -1.94 -34.88
N SER A 72 -29.14 -1.70 -33.99
CA SER A 72 -29.48 -2.59 -32.87
C SER A 72 -29.89 -4.01 -33.26
N ASN A 73 -30.24 -4.27 -34.52
CA ASN A 73 -30.58 -5.60 -35.02
C ASN A 73 -29.35 -6.49 -35.26
N ASN A 74 -28.15 -5.90 -35.26
CA ASN A 74 -26.91 -6.63 -35.52
C ASN A 74 -26.49 -7.44 -34.28
N LYS A 75 -26.87 -8.73 -34.23
CA LYS A 75 -26.58 -9.62 -33.11
C LYS A 75 -25.14 -10.16 -33.15
N GLY A 76 -24.43 -10.04 -32.03
CA GLY A 76 -23.12 -10.68 -31.81
C GLY A 76 -21.91 -9.83 -32.21
N LEU A 77 -22.01 -8.50 -32.15
CA LEU A 77 -20.91 -7.56 -32.38
C LEU A 77 -20.05 -7.36 -31.11
N SER A 78 -18.74 -7.22 -31.27
CA SER A 78 -17.79 -6.84 -30.21
C SER A 78 -17.63 -5.33 -30.17
N LEU A 79 -18.17 -4.69 -29.12
CA LEU A 79 -18.17 -3.23 -28.93
C LEU A 79 -17.05 -2.77 -27.98
N THR A 80 -15.84 -3.26 -28.21
CA THR A 80 -14.65 -2.94 -27.43
C THR A 80 -13.65 -2.14 -28.26
N GLY A 81 -12.93 -1.20 -27.62
CA GLY A 81 -11.92 -0.35 -28.25
C GLY A 81 -12.44 0.98 -28.82
N GLU A 82 -11.52 1.91 -29.08
CA GLU A 82 -11.79 3.31 -29.48
C GLU A 82 -12.65 3.42 -30.74
N SER A 83 -12.39 2.58 -31.76
CA SER A 83 -13.13 2.60 -33.04
C SER A 83 -14.59 2.13 -32.90
N SER A 84 -14.92 1.33 -31.88
CA SER A 84 -16.29 0.87 -31.60
C SER A 84 -17.17 1.98 -31.04
N ARG A 85 -16.57 2.99 -30.37
CA ARG A 85 -17.25 4.16 -29.82
C ARG A 85 -17.99 4.95 -30.89
N LEU A 86 -17.35 5.13 -32.04
CA LEU A 86 -17.92 5.88 -33.17
C LEU A 86 -19.17 5.19 -33.71
N TYR A 87 -19.10 3.87 -33.96
CA TYR A 87 -20.28 3.10 -34.37
C TYR A 87 -21.39 3.13 -33.32
N GLY A 88 -21.03 3.12 -32.02
CA GLY A 88 -21.97 3.29 -30.92
C GLY A 88 -22.74 4.62 -30.97
N MET A 89 -22.10 5.72 -31.38
CA MET A 89 -22.78 7.01 -31.52
C MET A 89 -23.77 7.04 -32.68
N PHE A 90 -23.43 6.46 -33.82
CA PHE A 90 -24.40 6.25 -34.91
C PHE A 90 -25.56 5.35 -34.46
N ARG A 91 -25.27 4.22 -33.81
CA ARG A 91 -26.28 3.30 -33.30
C ARG A 91 -27.28 3.97 -32.34
N ASN A 92 -26.83 4.94 -31.56
CA ASN A 92 -27.65 5.65 -30.57
C ASN A 92 -28.23 6.98 -31.10
N SER A 93 -27.99 7.32 -32.36
CA SER A 93 -28.46 8.58 -32.97
C SER A 93 -29.94 8.56 -33.34
N ILE A 94 -30.53 7.36 -33.40
CA ILE A 94 -31.93 7.11 -33.72
C ILE A 94 -32.41 5.90 -32.90
N ASP A 95 -33.66 5.93 -32.44
CA ASP A 95 -34.26 4.82 -31.71
C ASP A 95 -34.95 3.80 -32.65
N ALA A 96 -35.36 2.66 -32.10
CA ALA A 96 -36.05 1.60 -32.86
C ALA A 96 -37.42 2.03 -33.43
N LYS A 97 -37.96 3.20 -33.03
CA LYS A 97 -39.21 3.78 -33.53
C LYS A 97 -38.96 4.88 -34.57
N GLY A 98 -37.70 5.18 -34.90
CA GLY A 98 -37.32 6.19 -35.89
C GLY A 98 -37.17 7.61 -35.33
N ASN A 99 -37.20 7.81 -34.01
CA ASN A 99 -36.99 9.13 -33.42
C ASN A 99 -35.50 9.41 -33.24
N PHE A 100 -35.06 10.60 -33.63
CA PHE A 100 -33.70 11.06 -33.42
C PHE A 100 -33.33 11.23 -31.93
N SER A 101 -32.04 11.15 -31.61
CA SER A 101 -31.49 11.54 -30.31
C SER A 101 -31.67 13.04 -30.06
N ASP A 102 -31.62 13.48 -28.80
CA ASP A 102 -31.83 14.90 -28.45
C ASP A 102 -30.81 15.84 -29.11
N LEU A 103 -29.64 15.31 -29.45
CA LEU A 103 -28.59 15.98 -30.23
C LEU A 103 -29.08 16.30 -31.66
N LEU A 104 -29.68 15.31 -32.32
CA LEU A 104 -30.19 15.44 -33.68
C LEU A 104 -31.58 16.10 -33.71
N LYS A 105 -32.37 16.05 -32.64
CA LYS A 105 -33.60 16.84 -32.48
C LYS A 105 -33.33 18.32 -32.22
N GLY A 106 -32.13 18.66 -31.77
CA GLY A 106 -31.80 20.02 -31.35
C GLY A 106 -32.43 20.41 -30.02
N THR A 107 -32.84 19.44 -29.20
CA THR A 107 -33.48 19.63 -27.89
C THR A 107 -32.53 19.35 -26.73
N LEU A 108 -31.24 19.14 -27.02
CA LEU A 108 -30.21 18.98 -26.02
C LEU A 108 -30.04 20.32 -25.31
N GLU A 109 -30.74 20.49 -24.20
CA GLU A 109 -30.53 21.61 -23.27
C GLU A 109 -29.05 21.59 -22.88
N GLY A 110 -28.32 22.63 -23.29
CA GLY A 110 -26.93 22.82 -22.89
C GLY A 110 -26.86 22.68 -21.38
N SER A 111 -25.96 21.81 -20.90
CA SER A 111 -25.73 21.61 -19.49
C SER A 111 -25.50 22.96 -18.82
N GLY A 112 -26.53 23.43 -18.11
CA GLY A 112 -26.49 24.64 -17.29
C GLY A 112 -25.51 24.44 -16.14
N ASN A 113 -24.25 24.70 -16.45
CA ASN A 113 -23.17 25.12 -15.57
C ASN A 113 -21.99 25.59 -16.45
N GLN A 114 -22.26 26.57 -17.33
CA GLN A 114 -21.20 27.44 -17.81
C GLN A 114 -20.79 28.31 -16.61
N MET A 115 -19.68 27.96 -15.97
CA MET A 115 -18.85 29.03 -15.44
C MET A 115 -18.30 29.74 -16.67
N GLU A 116 -18.53 31.06 -16.74
CA GLU A 116 -17.93 31.93 -17.73
C GLU A 116 -16.41 31.70 -17.71
N PHE A 117 -15.84 31.18 -18.80
CA PHE A 117 -14.41 31.27 -19.04
C PHE A 117 -14.17 32.45 -19.97
N ASP A 118 -13.09 33.19 -19.73
CA ASP A 118 -12.78 34.38 -20.49
C ASP A 118 -12.16 33.98 -21.83
N SER A 119 -12.98 33.95 -22.89
CA SER A 119 -12.54 33.64 -24.25
C SER A 119 -11.54 34.66 -24.82
N SER A 120 -11.34 35.82 -24.17
CA SER A 120 -10.29 36.78 -24.54
C SER A 120 -8.94 36.51 -23.86
N ASN A 121 -8.91 35.57 -22.91
CA ASN A 121 -7.74 35.19 -22.12
C ASN A 121 -7.29 33.76 -22.44
N LEU A 122 -6.08 33.63 -23.02
CA LEU A 122 -5.52 32.34 -23.42
C LEU A 122 -5.37 31.34 -22.28
N GLN A 123 -4.96 31.79 -21.10
CA GLN A 123 -4.86 30.92 -19.92
C GLN A 123 -6.24 30.35 -19.57
N SER A 124 -7.27 31.19 -19.55
CA SER A 124 -8.64 30.77 -19.21
C SER A 124 -9.15 29.71 -20.20
N ILE A 125 -8.84 29.86 -21.49
CA ILE A 125 -9.16 28.86 -22.53
C ILE A 125 -8.40 27.55 -22.28
N VAL A 126 -7.07 27.61 -22.09
CA VAL A 126 -6.22 26.44 -21.90
C VAL A 126 -6.63 25.66 -20.66
N GLU A 127 -6.90 26.33 -19.54
CA GLU A 127 -7.39 25.70 -18.31
C GLU A 127 -8.77 25.07 -18.50
N HIS A 128 -9.70 25.76 -19.19
CA HIS A 128 -11.02 25.23 -19.47
C HIS A 128 -10.94 23.96 -20.32
N LEU A 129 -10.18 23.99 -21.42
CA LEU A 129 -9.97 22.84 -22.30
C LEU A 129 -9.29 21.68 -21.58
N PHE A 130 -8.21 21.95 -20.85
CA PHE A 130 -7.40 20.90 -20.22
C PHE A 130 -8.09 20.29 -18.99
N ILE A 131 -8.66 21.11 -18.11
CA ILE A 131 -9.18 20.67 -16.81
C ILE A 131 -10.65 20.24 -16.91
N ARG A 132 -11.49 21.00 -17.62
CA ARG A 132 -12.94 20.74 -17.66
C ARG A 132 -13.33 19.85 -18.82
N GLU A 133 -12.91 20.20 -20.03
CA GLU A 133 -13.20 19.41 -21.24
C GLU A 133 -12.27 18.19 -21.38
N GLN A 134 -11.25 18.08 -20.50
CA GLN A 134 -10.29 16.97 -20.46
C GLN A 134 -9.57 16.75 -21.80
N VAL A 135 -9.37 17.83 -22.55
CA VAL A 135 -8.58 17.84 -23.78
C VAL A 135 -7.11 17.83 -23.38
N THR A 136 -6.47 16.67 -23.48
CA THR A 136 -5.06 16.49 -23.11
C THR A 136 -4.08 16.97 -24.18
N GLU A 137 -4.56 17.13 -25.41
CA GLU A 137 -3.78 17.58 -26.56
C GLU A 137 -4.43 18.85 -27.12
N ILE A 138 -4.02 20.02 -26.61
CA ILE A 138 -4.54 21.31 -27.10
C ILE A 138 -3.57 21.82 -28.16
N SER A 139 -4.04 21.93 -29.39
CA SER A 139 -3.24 22.50 -30.48
C SER A 139 -3.42 24.01 -30.60
N LEU A 140 -2.52 24.68 -31.32
CA LEU A 140 -2.68 26.09 -31.70
C LEU A 140 -4.02 26.35 -32.42
N GLU A 141 -4.43 25.43 -33.28
CA GLU A 141 -5.69 25.55 -34.04
C GLU A 141 -6.91 25.52 -33.11
N ASP A 142 -6.85 24.79 -32.01
CA ASP A 142 -7.96 24.73 -31.04
C ASP A 142 -8.08 26.03 -30.26
N LEU A 143 -6.95 26.65 -29.91
CA LEU A 143 -6.92 27.98 -29.29
C LEU A 143 -7.43 29.05 -30.24
N GLN A 144 -7.01 29.03 -31.51
CA GLN A 144 -7.44 29.98 -32.53
C GLN A 144 -8.95 29.97 -32.79
N LYS A 145 -9.62 28.83 -32.64
CA LYS A 145 -11.08 28.73 -32.81
C LYS A 145 -11.86 29.43 -31.69
N ILE A 146 -11.32 29.40 -30.47
CA ILE A 146 -12.03 29.85 -29.26
C ILE A 146 -11.62 31.28 -28.87
N TYR A 147 -10.39 31.67 -29.19
CA TYR A 147 -9.83 32.96 -28.78
C TYR A 147 -10.54 34.15 -29.44
N SER A 148 -11.06 35.06 -28.61
CA SER A 148 -11.81 36.25 -29.03
C SER A 148 -11.10 37.56 -28.69
N GLY A 149 -9.85 37.51 -28.22
CA GLY A 149 -9.10 38.69 -27.80
C GLY A 149 -8.49 39.50 -28.95
N ASP A 150 -8.00 40.71 -28.61
CA ASP A 150 -7.54 41.69 -29.59
C ASP A 150 -6.21 41.34 -30.28
N LYS A 151 -5.40 40.45 -29.68
CA LYS A 151 -4.09 40.05 -30.23
C LYS A 151 -4.24 38.83 -31.14
N ALA A 152 -3.98 38.98 -32.43
CA ALA A 152 -3.96 37.84 -33.35
C ALA A 152 -2.90 36.81 -32.94
N ILE A 153 -3.31 35.53 -32.88
CA ILE A 153 -2.42 34.40 -32.58
C ILE A 153 -2.18 33.64 -33.88
N GLY A 154 -1.00 33.79 -34.47
CA GLY A 154 -0.63 33.19 -35.75
C GLY A 154 0.31 31.99 -35.63
N THR A 155 1.21 32.01 -34.64
CA THR A 155 2.19 30.95 -34.40
C THR A 155 2.25 30.54 -32.93
N LEU A 156 2.87 29.39 -32.63
CA LEU A 156 3.11 28.97 -31.25
C LEU A 156 3.97 30.00 -30.48
N GLY A 157 4.90 30.67 -31.18
CA GLY A 157 5.72 31.73 -30.60
C GLY A 157 4.91 32.93 -30.09
N ASP A 158 3.69 33.14 -30.58
CA ASP A 158 2.79 34.19 -30.07
C ASP A 158 2.21 33.83 -28.69
N LEU A 159 2.25 32.55 -28.30
CA LEU A 159 1.81 32.06 -26.98
C LEU A 159 2.92 32.16 -25.91
N ALA A 160 4.19 32.31 -26.32
CA ALA A 160 5.35 32.24 -25.45
C ALA A 160 5.35 33.27 -24.30
N GLU A 161 4.75 34.45 -24.53
CA GLU A 161 4.63 35.52 -23.53
C GLU A 161 3.53 35.27 -22.48
N THR A 162 2.70 34.24 -22.66
CA THR A 162 1.64 33.91 -21.70
C THR A 162 2.25 33.15 -20.53
N GLU A 163 2.27 33.77 -19.34
CA GLU A 163 3.00 33.24 -18.17
C GLU A 163 2.47 31.88 -17.71
N GLU A 164 1.15 31.66 -17.69
CA GLU A 164 0.56 30.44 -17.13
C GLU A 164 0.31 29.32 -18.16
N VAL A 165 0.87 29.46 -19.36
CA VAL A 165 0.73 28.50 -20.45
C VAL A 165 2.10 27.90 -20.78
N ALA A 166 2.14 26.57 -20.85
CA ALA A 166 3.30 25.83 -21.33
C ALA A 166 3.13 25.44 -22.80
N ILE A 167 4.22 25.56 -23.55
CA ILE A 167 4.36 25.04 -24.91
C ILE A 167 5.22 23.80 -24.83
N THR A 168 4.70 22.70 -25.36
CA THR A 168 5.41 21.43 -25.38
C THR A 168 6.26 21.30 -26.66
N PRO A 169 7.39 20.57 -26.63
CA PRO A 169 8.25 20.34 -27.79
C PRO A 169 7.57 19.76 -29.04
N ASP A 170 6.46 19.05 -28.87
CA ASP A 170 5.62 18.49 -29.93
C ASP A 170 4.57 19.48 -30.49
N GLY A 171 4.59 20.73 -30.02
CA GLY A 171 3.74 21.82 -30.53
C GLY A 171 2.34 21.85 -29.93
N LEU A 172 2.14 21.21 -28.78
CA LEU A 172 0.91 21.28 -28.00
C LEU A 172 1.01 22.34 -26.91
N VAL A 173 -0.13 22.64 -26.31
CA VAL A 173 -0.29 23.66 -25.29
C VAL A 173 -0.96 23.04 -24.07
N MET A 174 -0.53 23.42 -22.87
CA MET A 174 -1.18 22.99 -21.64
C MET A 174 -0.97 23.99 -20.50
N PRO A 175 -1.73 23.92 -19.39
CA PRO A 175 -1.47 24.77 -18.24
C PRO A 175 -0.02 24.58 -17.74
N LEU A 176 0.68 25.68 -17.48
CA LEU A 176 2.08 25.62 -17.05
C LEU A 176 2.23 24.80 -15.77
N SER A 177 1.35 24.99 -14.79
CA SER A 177 1.32 24.22 -13.54
C SER A 177 1.27 22.70 -13.75
N ARG A 178 0.59 22.24 -14.82
CA ARG A 178 0.50 20.83 -15.22
C ARG A 178 1.78 20.36 -15.91
N TYR A 179 2.38 21.17 -16.76
CA TYR A 179 3.63 20.83 -17.42
C TYR A 179 4.81 20.76 -16.45
N LEU A 180 4.85 21.62 -15.43
CA LEU A 180 5.93 21.64 -14.44
C LEU A 180 5.88 20.49 -13.43
N ALA A 181 4.74 19.79 -13.31
CA ALA A 181 4.55 18.68 -12.38
C ALA A 181 4.69 17.30 -13.05
N GLY A 182 4.75 16.23 -12.28
CA GLY A 182 4.91 14.86 -12.79
C GLY A 182 6.37 14.51 -13.09
N ASP A 183 6.58 13.61 -14.05
CA ASP A 183 7.92 13.22 -14.49
C ASP A 183 8.58 14.32 -15.33
N ILE A 184 9.70 14.84 -14.84
CA ILE A 184 10.34 16.03 -15.42
C ILE A 184 11.45 15.72 -16.40
N TYR A 185 12.15 14.59 -16.29
CA TYR A 185 13.36 14.38 -17.11
C TYR A 185 13.04 14.18 -18.58
N ALA A 186 11.95 13.46 -18.88
CA ALA A 186 11.49 13.34 -20.25
C ALA A 186 11.13 14.70 -20.86
N LYS A 187 10.59 15.61 -20.05
CA LYS A 187 10.23 16.97 -20.46
C LYS A 187 11.47 17.83 -20.69
N LEU A 188 12.44 17.78 -19.76
CA LEU A 188 13.73 18.46 -19.88
C LEU A 188 14.48 18.00 -21.13
N ASP A 189 14.61 16.68 -21.33
CA ASP A 189 15.28 16.10 -22.52
C ASP A 189 14.62 16.56 -23.82
N ALA A 190 13.29 16.52 -23.87
CA ALA A 190 12.54 16.96 -25.04
C ALA A 190 12.71 18.47 -25.31
N MET A 191 12.72 19.32 -24.27
CA MET A 191 12.95 20.76 -24.43
C MET A 191 14.37 21.07 -24.88
N TYR A 192 15.40 20.46 -24.25
CA TYR A 192 16.79 20.64 -24.67
C TYR A 192 17.01 20.19 -26.11
N LEU A 193 16.40 19.07 -26.52
CA LEU A 193 16.47 18.59 -27.90
C LEU A 193 15.78 19.54 -28.87
N ALA A 194 14.59 20.05 -28.53
CA ALA A 194 13.85 20.99 -29.36
C ALA A 194 14.63 22.30 -29.54
N MET A 195 15.18 22.86 -28.46
CA MET A 195 15.99 24.09 -28.48
C MET A 195 17.20 23.99 -29.41
N ALA A 196 17.79 22.80 -29.59
CA ALA A 196 18.93 22.60 -30.49
C ALA A 196 18.58 22.77 -31.99
N SER A 197 17.30 22.69 -32.35
CA SER A 197 16.81 22.76 -33.73
C SER A 197 15.77 23.85 -33.99
N GLU A 198 15.25 24.48 -32.93
CA GLU A 198 14.26 25.56 -33.01
C GLU A 198 14.88 26.85 -33.55
N THR A 199 14.10 27.59 -34.33
CA THR A 199 14.53 28.85 -34.97
C THR A 199 13.75 30.06 -34.48
N ASP A 200 12.56 29.90 -33.89
CA ASP A 200 11.82 31.00 -33.26
C ASP A 200 12.42 31.33 -31.87
N PRO A 201 13.06 32.49 -31.69
CA PRO A 201 13.68 32.85 -30.42
C PRO A 201 12.68 32.98 -29.26
N ARG A 202 11.39 33.21 -29.55
CA ARG A 202 10.34 33.30 -28.53
C ARG A 202 10.03 31.92 -27.95
N LEU A 203 10.03 30.88 -28.80
CA LEU A 203 9.84 29.50 -28.35
C LEU A 203 11.05 29.00 -27.55
N ILE A 204 12.26 29.34 -27.99
CA ILE A 204 13.48 29.06 -27.22
C ILE A 204 13.39 29.69 -25.82
N ALA A 205 13.01 30.97 -25.73
CA ALA A 205 12.82 31.65 -24.45
C ALA A 205 11.72 31.02 -23.58
N ALA A 206 10.63 30.53 -24.18
CA ALA A 206 9.58 29.81 -23.45
C ALA A 206 10.10 28.49 -22.86
N TYR A 207 10.86 27.71 -23.64
CA TYR A 207 11.50 26.49 -23.16
C TYR A 207 12.52 26.78 -22.05
N GLU A 208 13.35 27.82 -22.18
CA GLU A 208 14.29 28.25 -21.14
C GLU A 208 13.58 28.62 -19.84
N ARG A 209 12.46 29.36 -19.91
CA ARG A 209 11.62 29.70 -18.75
C ARG A 209 11.06 28.43 -18.08
N GLN A 210 10.48 27.54 -18.87
CA GLN A 210 9.91 26.27 -18.38
C GLN A 210 10.97 25.38 -17.72
N ILE A 211 12.17 25.30 -18.31
CA ILE A 211 13.32 24.58 -17.73
C ILE A 211 13.71 25.23 -16.41
N ALA A 212 13.87 26.55 -16.36
CA ALA A 212 14.25 27.27 -15.14
C ALA A 212 13.25 27.06 -14.00
N GLU A 213 11.95 27.03 -14.29
CA GLU A 213 10.91 26.75 -13.30
C GLU A 213 10.91 25.29 -12.82
N ILE A 214 11.18 24.32 -13.71
CA ILE A 214 11.38 22.92 -13.32
C ILE A 214 12.59 22.80 -12.41
N GLU A 215 13.74 23.36 -12.79
CA GLU A 215 14.98 23.30 -12.01
C GLU A 215 14.82 23.98 -10.65
N ALA A 216 14.06 25.09 -10.56
CA ALA A 216 13.79 25.77 -9.29
C ALA A 216 12.92 24.93 -8.33
N LYS A 217 12.03 24.09 -8.85
CA LYS A 217 11.14 23.21 -8.05
C LYS A 217 11.76 21.84 -7.77
N ARG A 218 12.77 21.44 -8.56
CA ARG A 218 13.44 20.13 -8.46
C ARG A 218 14.18 20.03 -7.14
N LYS A 219 14.02 18.89 -6.47
CA LYS A 219 14.82 18.53 -5.30
C LYS A 219 16.01 17.72 -5.76
N LEU A 220 17.20 18.26 -5.62
CA LEU A 220 18.44 17.58 -5.98
C LEU A 220 19.11 17.02 -4.72
N THR A 221 19.46 15.75 -4.77
CA THR A 221 20.40 15.17 -3.82
C THR A 221 21.80 15.41 -4.37
N SER A 222 22.64 16.10 -3.61
CA SER A 222 24.06 16.24 -3.93
C SER A 222 24.80 14.94 -3.66
N VAL A 223 25.92 14.72 -4.35
CA VAL A 223 26.76 13.52 -4.22
C VAL A 223 27.21 13.29 -2.78
N GLU A 224 27.48 14.36 -2.04
CA GLU A 224 27.89 14.30 -0.62
C GLU A 224 26.83 13.69 0.29
N ASN A 225 25.56 13.78 -0.09
CA ASN A 225 24.42 13.20 0.63
C ASN A 225 24.02 11.82 0.10
N MET A 226 24.71 11.31 -0.92
CA MET A 226 24.53 9.95 -1.42
C MET A 226 25.51 9.02 -0.72
N ASN A 227 25.05 7.85 -0.31
CA ASN A 227 25.97 6.78 0.05
C ASN A 227 26.13 5.81 -1.12
N PHE A 228 27.32 5.24 -1.28
CA PHE A 228 27.65 4.30 -2.34
C PHE A 228 28.14 2.98 -1.75
N THR A 229 27.55 1.88 -2.20
CA THR A 229 28.04 0.53 -1.87
C THR A 229 28.12 -0.30 -3.14
N LEU A 230 28.98 -1.31 -3.13
CA LEU A 230 29.18 -2.22 -4.26
C LEU A 230 27.91 -3.02 -4.64
N GLN A 231 26.90 -3.02 -3.78
CA GLN A 231 25.63 -3.75 -3.97
C GLN A 231 24.49 -2.84 -4.42
N GLN A 232 24.72 -1.54 -4.60
CA GLN A 232 23.64 -0.67 -5.05
C GLN A 232 23.21 -1.01 -6.47
N PRO A 233 21.92 -1.30 -6.67
CA PRO A 233 21.44 -1.77 -7.97
C PRO A 233 21.41 -0.63 -9.00
N TRP A 234 21.20 0.60 -8.56
CA TRP A 234 21.12 1.79 -9.40
C TRP A 234 22.48 2.32 -9.90
N LEU A 235 23.58 1.95 -9.22
CA LEU A 235 24.92 2.42 -9.57
C LEU A 235 25.39 1.82 -10.91
N PRO A 236 25.97 2.61 -11.84
CA PRO A 236 26.46 2.11 -13.12
C PRO A 236 27.50 1.01 -12.97
N LYS A 237 27.27 -0.15 -13.62
CA LYS A 237 28.14 -1.32 -13.43
C LYS A 237 29.54 -1.10 -14.00
N ARG A 238 29.70 -0.32 -15.07
CA ARG A 238 31.03 0.03 -15.60
C ARG A 238 31.89 0.77 -14.57
N MET A 239 31.27 1.65 -13.78
CA MET A 239 31.97 2.39 -12.74
C MET A 239 32.43 1.48 -11.59
N ILE A 240 31.60 0.52 -11.20
CA ILE A 240 32.00 -0.52 -10.23
C ILE A 240 33.18 -1.32 -10.78
N ARG A 241 33.17 -1.72 -12.06
CA ARG A 241 34.29 -2.44 -12.68
C ARG A 241 35.59 -1.62 -12.59
N ASP A 242 35.54 -0.35 -12.99
CA ASP A 242 36.72 0.52 -13.02
C ASP A 242 37.31 0.71 -11.61
N PHE A 243 36.45 0.91 -10.61
CA PHE A 243 36.85 0.93 -9.21
C PHE A 243 37.52 -0.39 -8.77
N MET A 244 36.90 -1.52 -9.10
CA MET A 244 37.41 -2.85 -8.72
C MET A 244 38.78 -3.14 -9.36
N GLU A 245 38.98 -2.73 -10.62
CA GLU A 245 40.28 -2.82 -11.30
C GLU A 245 41.34 -1.97 -10.60
N GLN A 246 41.01 -0.73 -10.21
CA GLN A 246 41.90 0.12 -9.41
C GLN A 246 42.21 -0.48 -8.04
N ALA A 247 41.23 -1.14 -7.41
CA ALA A 247 41.41 -1.88 -6.15
C ALA A 247 42.19 -3.20 -6.31
N GLY A 248 42.61 -3.55 -7.54
CA GLY A 248 43.45 -4.71 -7.83
C GLY A 248 42.70 -5.99 -8.17
N TYR A 249 41.40 -5.92 -8.46
CA TYR A 249 40.57 -7.06 -8.85
C TYR A 249 40.22 -7.00 -10.34
N THR A 250 40.42 -8.10 -11.05
CA THR A 250 39.91 -8.24 -12.42
C THR A 250 38.49 -8.78 -12.37
N VAL A 251 37.52 -7.98 -12.80
CA VAL A 251 36.09 -8.32 -12.73
C VAL A 251 35.40 -8.09 -14.07
N ARG A 252 34.33 -8.84 -14.32
CA ARG A 252 33.41 -8.59 -15.45
C ARG A 252 31.97 -8.72 -15.02
N TYR A 253 31.07 -8.03 -15.72
CA TYR A 253 29.63 -8.07 -15.49
C TYR A 253 28.85 -8.44 -16.75
N GLY A 254 27.81 -9.25 -16.63
CA GLY A 254 27.07 -9.76 -17.79
C GLY A 254 26.20 -10.97 -17.51
N THR A 255 25.72 -11.63 -18.57
CA THR A 255 24.76 -12.76 -18.48
C THR A 255 25.28 -13.99 -19.22
N VAL A 256 24.85 -15.18 -18.80
CA VAL A 256 25.12 -16.41 -19.56
C VAL A 256 24.06 -16.59 -20.64
N GLN A 257 24.47 -16.54 -21.90
CA GLN A 257 23.59 -16.64 -23.06
C GLN A 257 23.93 -17.88 -23.89
N THR A 258 22.93 -18.44 -24.57
CA THR A 258 23.17 -19.44 -25.62
C THR A 258 23.56 -18.72 -26.90
N VAL A 259 24.81 -18.88 -27.31
CA VAL A 259 25.36 -18.31 -28.54
C VAL A 259 25.60 -19.40 -29.57
N GLU A 260 25.36 -19.09 -30.83
CA GLU A 260 25.71 -19.96 -31.94
C GLU A 260 27.12 -19.61 -32.43
N ARG A 261 28.04 -20.57 -32.32
CA ARG A 261 29.43 -20.44 -32.77
C ARG A 261 29.75 -21.53 -33.77
N GLU A 262 30.44 -21.16 -34.84
CA GLU A 262 31.01 -22.14 -35.75
C GLU A 262 32.14 -22.90 -35.07
N ASN A 263 32.06 -24.22 -35.06
CA ASN A 263 33.11 -25.06 -34.52
C ASN A 263 34.33 -25.04 -35.47
N ALA A 264 35.43 -24.47 -35.01
CA ALA A 264 36.66 -24.29 -35.77
C ALA A 264 37.27 -25.59 -36.36
N LEU A 265 36.90 -26.76 -35.85
CA LEU A 265 37.37 -28.06 -36.34
C LEU A 265 36.40 -28.73 -37.32
N THR A 266 35.10 -28.41 -37.27
CA THR A 266 34.06 -29.12 -38.03
C THR A 266 33.27 -28.22 -39.00
N GLY A 267 33.40 -26.89 -38.90
CA GLY A 267 32.68 -25.91 -39.71
C GLY A 267 31.17 -25.88 -39.46
N LYS A 268 30.68 -26.57 -38.42
CA LYS A 268 29.25 -26.62 -38.08
C LYS A 268 28.92 -25.58 -37.02
N MET A 269 27.75 -24.95 -37.16
CA MET A 269 27.18 -24.11 -36.11
C MET A 269 26.80 -24.99 -34.92
N GLU A 270 27.38 -24.68 -33.76
CA GLU A 270 27.08 -25.30 -32.48
C GLU A 270 26.54 -24.25 -31.51
N GLN A 271 25.49 -24.60 -30.78
CA GLN A 271 25.02 -23.81 -29.66
C GLN A 271 25.93 -24.05 -28.45
N ARG A 272 26.48 -22.97 -27.90
CA ARG A 272 27.28 -22.99 -26.67
C ARG A 272 26.73 -21.97 -25.70
N SER A 273 26.70 -22.33 -24.42
CA SER A 273 26.49 -21.33 -23.37
C SER A 273 27.80 -20.57 -23.15
N GLU A 274 27.77 -19.27 -23.30
CA GLU A 274 28.91 -18.38 -23.06
C GLU A 274 28.47 -17.22 -22.16
N PHE A 275 29.38 -16.73 -21.33
CA PHE A 275 29.16 -15.50 -20.58
C PHE A 275 29.41 -14.30 -21.49
N VAL A 276 28.38 -13.49 -21.69
CA VAL A 276 28.40 -12.28 -22.53
C VAL A 276 28.44 -11.08 -21.60
N GLU A 277 29.48 -10.26 -21.73
CA GLU A 277 29.60 -9.01 -21.00
C GLU A 277 28.54 -8.03 -21.47
N ASP A 278 27.78 -7.53 -20.51
CA ASP A 278 26.72 -6.57 -20.71
C ASP A 278 26.63 -5.80 -19.39
N TYR A 279 27.08 -4.56 -19.39
CA TYR A 279 27.11 -3.71 -18.20
C TYR A 279 25.83 -2.87 -18.03
N ASP A 280 24.91 -2.97 -19.00
CA ASP A 280 23.69 -2.19 -19.06
C ASP A 280 22.46 -3.06 -18.71
N THR A 281 22.58 -4.39 -18.78
CA THR A 281 21.56 -5.31 -18.28
C THR A 281 21.34 -5.17 -16.77
N PRO A 282 20.08 -5.11 -16.31
CA PRO A 282 19.77 -5.16 -14.89
C PRO A 282 19.93 -6.56 -14.28
N PHE A 283 20.15 -7.59 -15.09
CA PHE A 283 20.04 -9.01 -14.71
C PHE A 283 21.36 -9.79 -14.81
N GLY A 284 22.49 -9.09 -14.83
CA GLY A 284 23.82 -9.71 -14.91
C GLY A 284 24.41 -10.14 -13.56
N SER A 285 25.54 -10.85 -13.60
CA SER A 285 26.44 -11.06 -12.45
C SER A 285 27.79 -10.48 -12.64
N TRP A 286 28.41 -10.23 -11.50
CA TRP A 286 29.85 -10.14 -11.35
C TRP A 286 30.54 -11.50 -11.38
N GLN A 287 31.61 -11.60 -12.16
CA GLN A 287 32.59 -12.70 -12.08
C GLN A 287 33.97 -12.13 -11.77
N LEU A 288 34.68 -12.76 -10.84
CA LEU A 288 36.06 -12.43 -10.49
C LEU A 288 37.03 -13.37 -11.20
N ALA A 289 38.06 -12.80 -11.80
CA ALA A 289 39.11 -13.56 -12.44
C ALA A 289 40.20 -14.00 -11.45
N THR A 290 40.85 -15.13 -11.74
CA THR A 290 42.06 -15.55 -11.04
C THR A 290 43.22 -15.65 -12.02
N MET A 291 44.45 -15.50 -11.53
CA MET A 291 45.64 -15.81 -12.32
C MET A 291 45.84 -17.34 -12.40
N ALA A 292 46.01 -17.86 -13.61
CA ALA A 292 46.24 -19.27 -13.91
C ALA A 292 47.52 -19.46 -14.75
N GLY A 293 48.28 -20.52 -14.47
CA GLY A 293 49.56 -20.82 -15.15
C GLY A 293 50.66 -21.26 -14.18
N ARG A 294 51.75 -21.84 -14.70
CA ARG A 294 52.99 -22.16 -13.96
C ARG A 294 54.17 -21.47 -14.66
N GLY A 295 55.06 -20.83 -13.90
CA GLY A 295 56.22 -20.13 -14.46
C GLY A 295 55.87 -18.72 -14.94
N TYR A 296 56.42 -18.30 -16.09
CA TYR A 296 56.35 -16.93 -16.60
C TYR A 296 55.08 -16.57 -17.41
N SER A 297 54.20 -17.52 -17.71
CA SER A 297 52.89 -17.27 -18.34
C SER A 297 51.77 -17.37 -17.31
N LYS A 298 51.42 -16.24 -16.69
CA LYS A 298 50.18 -16.10 -15.92
C LYS A 298 49.11 -15.53 -16.87
N GLU A 299 48.03 -16.27 -17.06
CA GLU A 299 46.87 -15.87 -17.85
C GLU A 299 45.65 -15.68 -16.94
N ILE A 300 44.74 -14.81 -17.37
CA ILE A 300 43.48 -14.55 -16.68
C ILE A 300 42.55 -15.77 -16.87
N SER A 301 41.97 -16.25 -15.77
CA SER A 301 41.02 -17.36 -15.79
C SER A 301 39.73 -17.01 -15.05
N TRP A 302 38.63 -17.02 -15.77
CA TRP A 302 37.26 -16.78 -15.27
C TRP A 302 36.56 -18.04 -14.75
N THR A 303 37.14 -19.23 -14.99
CA THR A 303 36.47 -20.53 -14.72
C THR A 303 37.13 -21.33 -13.61
N LYS A 304 38.28 -20.86 -13.11
CA LYS A 304 39.01 -21.48 -12.00
C LYS A 304 38.32 -21.16 -10.67
N LYS A 305 38.43 -22.07 -9.70
CA LYS A 305 37.74 -21.95 -8.41
C LYS A 305 38.38 -20.86 -7.55
N LEU A 306 37.63 -19.81 -7.25
CA LEU A 306 37.99 -18.80 -6.26
C LEU A 306 38.12 -19.40 -4.85
N GLN A 307 38.96 -18.81 -4.01
CA GLN A 307 39.17 -19.21 -2.62
C GLN A 307 39.30 -18.00 -1.71
N GLY A 308 39.18 -18.21 -0.41
CA GLY A 308 39.36 -17.15 0.59
C GLY A 308 38.40 -15.97 0.37
N PHE A 309 38.92 -14.76 0.49
CA PHE A 309 38.16 -13.52 0.36
C PHE A 309 37.57 -13.33 -1.04
N ASP A 310 38.29 -13.64 -2.12
CA ASP A 310 37.82 -13.37 -3.49
C ASP A 310 36.52 -14.13 -3.81
N LEU A 311 36.36 -15.35 -3.30
CA LEU A 311 35.11 -16.10 -3.41
C LEU A 311 33.96 -15.41 -2.66
N ARG A 312 34.25 -14.78 -1.52
CA ARG A 312 33.26 -14.05 -0.73
C ARG A 312 32.93 -12.71 -1.35
N LEU A 313 33.90 -12.02 -1.91
CA LEU A 313 33.75 -10.77 -2.64
C LEU A 313 32.90 -10.96 -3.91
N GLU A 314 33.13 -12.01 -4.70
CA GLU A 314 32.24 -12.33 -5.84
C GLU A 314 30.81 -12.61 -5.36
N GLY A 315 30.66 -13.37 -4.27
CA GLY A 315 29.34 -13.58 -3.66
C GLY A 315 28.69 -12.27 -3.22
N TYR A 316 29.46 -11.38 -2.61
CA TYR A 316 29.02 -10.07 -2.14
C TYR A 316 28.56 -9.17 -3.27
N LEU A 317 29.35 -9.03 -4.33
CA LEU A 317 28.96 -8.27 -5.53
C LEU A 317 27.65 -8.77 -6.15
N ASN A 318 27.34 -10.06 -5.98
CA ASN A 318 26.10 -10.69 -6.44
C ASN A 318 25.02 -10.80 -5.33
N GLY A 319 25.03 -9.88 -4.36
CA GLY A 319 23.97 -9.72 -3.37
C GLY A 319 24.01 -10.67 -2.17
N LYS A 320 25.07 -11.49 -1.99
CA LYS A 320 25.25 -12.32 -0.79
C LYS A 320 25.93 -11.53 0.34
N GLY A 321 25.79 -12.02 1.57
CA GLY A 321 26.59 -11.52 2.70
C GLY A 321 28.01 -12.12 2.70
N ILE A 322 28.98 -11.38 3.25
CA ILE A 322 30.30 -11.94 3.56
C ILE A 322 30.13 -12.99 4.67
N THR A 323 30.44 -14.25 4.34
CA THR A 323 30.28 -15.41 5.23
C THR A 323 31.56 -16.23 5.26
N HIS A 324 31.84 -16.91 6.37
CA HIS A 324 32.86 -17.95 6.45
C HIS A 324 32.20 -19.30 6.76
N ASN A 325 32.59 -20.36 6.06
CA ASN A 325 31.95 -21.66 6.14
C ASN A 325 32.79 -22.55 7.05
N ALA A 326 32.56 -22.44 8.35
CA ALA A 326 33.09 -23.34 9.36
C ALA A 326 31.98 -23.61 10.36
N ASN A 327 31.89 -24.84 10.86
CA ASN A 327 31.09 -25.15 12.04
C ASN A 327 31.51 -24.16 13.14
N GLN A 328 30.65 -23.18 13.42
CA GLN A 328 30.94 -21.99 14.22
C GLN A 328 31.43 -22.38 15.63
N SER A 329 32.74 -22.50 15.84
CA SER A 329 33.27 -22.88 17.16
C SER A 329 34.71 -22.48 17.45
N SER A 330 35.53 -22.03 16.49
CA SER A 330 36.93 -21.61 16.76
C SER A 330 37.11 -20.08 16.76
N GLU A 331 38.04 -19.58 17.59
CA GLU A 331 38.43 -18.15 17.64
C GLU A 331 39.01 -17.69 16.29
N ASP A 332 39.83 -18.53 15.65
CA ASP A 332 40.47 -18.26 14.36
C ASP A 332 39.44 -18.01 13.23
N ASP A 333 38.32 -18.74 13.22
CA ASP A 333 37.25 -18.55 12.23
C ASP A 333 36.54 -17.19 12.39
N LYS A 334 36.42 -16.71 13.64
CA LYS A 334 35.84 -15.38 13.94
C LYS A 334 36.76 -14.27 13.44
N ASP A 335 38.06 -14.41 13.66
CA ASP A 335 39.06 -13.45 13.18
C ASP A 335 39.09 -13.38 11.65
N ILE A 336 38.99 -14.52 10.96
CA ILE A 336 38.96 -14.55 9.48
C ILE A 336 37.72 -13.84 8.93
N ILE A 337 36.52 -14.09 9.49
CA ILE A 337 35.32 -13.41 9.01
C ILE A 337 35.35 -11.91 9.28
N GLN A 338 35.95 -11.50 10.41
CA GLN A 338 36.14 -10.10 10.76
C GLN A 338 37.09 -9.41 9.77
N GLN A 339 38.22 -10.03 9.43
CA GLN A 339 39.12 -9.53 8.40
C GLN A 339 38.44 -9.39 7.04
N TYR A 340 37.57 -10.32 6.66
CA TYR A 340 36.81 -10.22 5.40
C TYR A 340 35.83 -9.06 5.43
N ARG A 341 35.15 -8.83 6.55
CA ARG A 341 34.22 -7.70 6.73
C ARG A 341 34.94 -6.36 6.73
N GLU A 342 36.12 -6.27 7.35
CA GLU A 342 36.94 -5.05 7.30
C GLU A 342 37.38 -4.73 5.87
N ARG A 343 37.72 -5.74 5.07
CA ARG A 343 38.04 -5.55 3.65
C ARG A 343 36.81 -5.13 2.82
N GLU A 344 35.63 -5.69 3.11
CA GLU A 344 34.37 -5.26 2.49
C GLU A 344 34.10 -3.78 2.80
N LYS A 345 34.20 -3.39 4.07
CA LYS A 345 34.01 -2.01 4.52
C LYS A 345 35.00 -1.06 3.81
N ALA A 346 36.28 -1.41 3.78
CA ALA A 346 37.30 -0.63 3.08
C ALA A 346 37.03 -0.50 1.58
N LEU A 347 36.47 -1.53 0.94
CA LEU A 347 36.07 -1.45 -0.47
C LEU A 347 34.88 -0.51 -0.68
N ASN A 348 33.87 -0.53 0.18
CA ASN A 348 32.74 0.40 0.07
C ASN A 348 33.16 1.85 0.36
N GLU A 349 33.96 2.09 1.40
CA GLU A 349 34.54 3.42 1.68
C GLU A 349 35.43 3.90 0.52
N GLY A 350 36.23 3.00 -0.05
CA GLY A 350 37.04 3.26 -1.23
C GLY A 350 36.21 3.60 -2.47
N LEU A 351 35.07 2.93 -2.67
CA LEU A 351 34.14 3.22 -3.77
C LEU A 351 33.56 4.63 -3.63
N THR A 352 33.12 5.01 -2.43
CA THR A 352 32.62 6.37 -2.15
C THR A 352 33.69 7.41 -2.47
N ALA A 353 34.92 7.23 -1.99
CA ALA A 353 36.02 8.15 -2.29
C ALA A 353 36.38 8.19 -3.79
N PHE A 354 36.33 7.03 -4.45
CA PHE A 354 36.55 6.92 -5.90
C PHE A 354 35.51 7.72 -6.68
N ILE A 355 34.22 7.55 -6.37
CA ILE A 355 33.13 8.26 -7.04
C ILE A 355 33.25 9.76 -6.82
N GLN A 356 33.50 10.19 -5.58
CA GLN A 356 33.63 11.62 -5.23
C GLN A 356 34.80 12.33 -5.94
N THR A 357 35.83 11.58 -6.32
CA THR A 357 37.01 12.12 -7.04
C THR A 357 36.98 11.82 -8.54
N ASN A 358 35.96 11.12 -9.03
CA ASN A 358 35.83 10.76 -10.43
C ASN A 358 35.40 11.98 -11.26
N PRO A 359 35.99 12.22 -12.45
CA PRO A 359 35.53 13.27 -13.36
C PRO A 359 34.03 13.15 -13.74
N ASP A 360 33.48 11.94 -13.73
CA ASP A 360 32.08 11.67 -14.08
C ASP A 360 31.13 11.71 -12.86
N VAL A 361 31.56 12.26 -11.73
CA VAL A 361 30.78 12.30 -10.48
C VAL A 361 29.40 12.95 -10.66
N GLU A 362 29.31 14.02 -11.46
CA GLU A 362 28.05 14.70 -11.78
C GLU A 362 27.10 13.78 -12.58
N THR A 363 27.63 12.95 -13.48
CA THR A 363 26.84 11.97 -14.23
C THR A 363 26.23 10.91 -13.31
N VAL A 364 26.95 10.53 -12.26
CA VAL A 364 26.43 9.60 -11.24
C VAL A 364 25.34 10.26 -10.42
N ALA A 365 25.57 11.50 -9.99
CA ALA A 365 24.59 12.30 -9.25
C ALA A 365 23.30 12.46 -10.06
N GLU A 366 23.43 12.82 -11.33
CA GLU A 366 22.32 12.98 -12.27
C GLU A 366 21.60 11.64 -12.49
N GLY A 367 22.33 10.54 -12.59
CA GLY A 367 21.77 9.18 -12.67
C GLY A 367 20.92 8.80 -11.45
N PHE A 368 21.38 9.15 -10.24
CA PHE A 368 20.60 8.98 -9.01
C PHE A 368 19.36 9.87 -9.03
N ASN A 369 19.53 11.17 -9.29
CA ASN A 369 18.42 12.12 -9.32
C ASN A 369 17.39 11.76 -10.41
N ARG A 370 17.80 11.18 -11.55
CA ARG A 370 16.91 10.66 -12.60
C ARG A 370 16.02 9.52 -12.15
N LYS A 371 16.57 8.63 -11.34
CA LYS A 371 15.86 7.46 -10.83
C LYS A 371 14.95 7.83 -9.67
N PHE A 372 15.43 8.67 -8.76
CA PHE A 372 14.81 8.86 -7.46
C PHE A 372 14.18 10.23 -7.25
N ASN A 373 14.65 11.29 -7.91
CA ASN A 373 14.19 12.67 -7.68
C ASN A 373 13.67 13.32 -8.98
N GLY A 374 12.97 12.52 -9.79
CA GLY A 374 12.44 12.93 -11.10
C GLY A 374 10.96 13.26 -11.13
N TYR A 375 10.33 13.34 -9.97
CA TYR A 375 8.90 13.60 -9.87
C TYR A 375 8.66 14.91 -9.11
N ILE A 376 7.93 15.83 -9.72
CA ILE A 376 7.45 17.04 -9.03
C ILE A 376 5.97 16.82 -8.67
N PRO A 377 5.59 16.79 -7.37
CA PRO A 377 4.20 16.66 -6.98
C PRO A 377 3.34 17.78 -7.56
N PHE A 378 2.18 17.42 -8.11
CA PHE A 378 1.20 18.40 -8.54
C PHE A 378 0.36 18.88 -7.34
N GLU A 379 0.15 20.19 -7.26
CA GLU A 379 -0.77 20.78 -6.29
C GLU A 379 -2.20 20.77 -6.85
N TYR A 380 -3.05 19.96 -6.24
CA TYR A 380 -4.44 19.80 -6.69
C TYR A 380 -5.33 20.88 -6.08
N SER A 381 -6.26 21.41 -6.88
CA SER A 381 -7.25 22.38 -6.43
C SER A 381 -8.01 21.88 -5.19
N GLU A 382 -8.24 22.81 -4.26
CA GLU A 382 -8.98 22.61 -3.02
C GLU A 382 -10.49 22.89 -3.17
N ASP A 383 -10.92 23.32 -4.36
CA ASP A 383 -12.31 23.68 -4.64
C ASP A 383 -13.27 22.51 -4.44
N ASP A 384 -14.56 22.80 -4.28
CA ASP A 384 -15.58 21.75 -4.15
C ASP A 384 -15.51 20.76 -5.33
N LEU A 385 -15.60 19.46 -5.04
CA LEU A 385 -15.60 18.41 -6.06
C LEU A 385 -16.85 18.45 -6.95
N ASN A 386 -17.88 19.22 -6.55
CA ASN A 386 -19.18 19.37 -7.21
C ASN A 386 -19.85 18.02 -7.48
N LEU A 387 -19.74 17.10 -6.52
CA LEU A 387 -20.27 15.75 -6.64
C LEU A 387 -21.80 15.78 -6.80
N LYS A 388 -22.30 15.15 -7.87
CA LYS A 388 -23.74 15.01 -8.11
C LYS A 388 -24.35 13.84 -7.33
N GLY A 389 -25.58 14.00 -6.83
CA GLY A 389 -26.31 12.92 -6.16
C GLY A 389 -25.63 12.46 -4.85
N ILE A 390 -25.03 13.41 -4.13
CA ILE A 390 -24.66 13.28 -2.72
C ILE A 390 -25.53 14.23 -1.91
N ASN A 391 -25.62 14.00 -0.61
CA ASN A 391 -26.32 14.87 0.31
C ASN A 391 -25.69 16.29 0.30
N PRO A 392 -26.43 17.36 -0.05
CA PRO A 392 -25.89 18.72 -0.12
C PRO A 392 -25.36 19.26 1.21
N ARG A 393 -25.77 18.65 2.33
CA ARG A 393 -25.25 19.00 3.67
C ARG A 393 -23.87 18.40 3.93
N PHE A 394 -23.48 17.38 3.17
CA PHE A 394 -22.19 16.74 3.29
C PHE A 394 -21.15 17.55 2.52
N LYS A 395 -20.37 18.36 3.23
CA LYS A 395 -19.26 19.13 2.66
C LYS A 395 -17.94 18.57 3.12
N LEU A 396 -17.07 18.30 2.15
CA LEU A 396 -15.68 17.94 2.40
C LEU A 396 -14.87 19.19 2.71
N HIS A 397 -13.82 19.01 3.50
CA HIS A 397 -12.81 20.04 3.71
C HIS A 397 -11.97 20.24 2.44
N THR A 398 -11.36 21.42 2.32
CA THR A 398 -10.45 21.81 1.22
C THR A 398 -9.37 20.77 0.95
N TYR A 399 -8.68 20.31 2.01
CA TYR A 399 -7.63 19.30 1.91
C TYR A 399 -8.14 17.92 1.48
N GLN A 400 -9.41 17.59 1.77
CA GLN A 400 -10.04 16.34 1.34
C GLN A 400 -10.36 16.41 -0.15
N ASN A 401 -10.85 17.55 -0.64
CA ASN A 401 -11.11 17.75 -2.07
C ASN A 401 -9.82 17.58 -2.89
N ALA A 402 -8.73 18.24 -2.49
CA ALA A 402 -7.43 18.10 -3.13
C ALA A 402 -6.91 16.65 -3.10
N ALA A 403 -7.07 15.95 -1.97
CA ALA A 403 -6.66 14.56 -1.85
C ALA A 403 -7.47 13.60 -2.73
N VAL A 404 -8.78 13.81 -2.85
CA VAL A 404 -9.65 13.03 -3.75
C VAL A 404 -9.25 13.25 -5.20
N ARG A 405 -8.99 14.50 -5.62
CA ARG A 405 -8.51 14.79 -6.98
C ARG A 405 -7.19 14.08 -7.25
N ARG A 406 -6.25 14.16 -6.29
CA ARG A 406 -4.95 13.50 -6.37
C ARG A 406 -5.08 11.99 -6.55
N LEU A 407 -5.76 11.31 -5.63
CA LEU A 407 -5.94 9.86 -5.69
C LEU A 407 -6.69 9.44 -6.96
N SER A 408 -7.68 10.22 -7.38
CA SER A 408 -8.42 9.96 -8.61
C SER A 408 -7.54 10.07 -9.86
N GLU A 409 -6.66 11.06 -9.93
CA GLU A 409 -5.80 11.28 -11.09
C GLU A 409 -4.65 10.27 -11.14
N GLU A 410 -3.92 10.10 -10.04
CA GLU A 410 -2.86 9.09 -9.89
C GLU A 410 -3.42 7.67 -10.08
N GLY A 411 -4.66 7.43 -9.65
CA GLY A 411 -5.37 6.17 -9.85
C GLY A 411 -4.99 5.06 -8.88
N SER A 412 -3.96 5.25 -8.06
CA SER A 412 -3.62 4.41 -6.92
C SER A 412 -2.93 5.26 -5.86
N GLY A 413 -2.92 4.81 -4.60
CA GLY A 413 -2.17 5.52 -3.56
C GLY A 413 -2.65 5.25 -2.14
N ILE A 414 -2.00 5.93 -1.20
CA ILE A 414 -2.23 5.81 0.23
C ILE A 414 -2.78 7.13 0.76
N LEU A 415 -3.98 7.11 1.33
CA LEU A 415 -4.53 8.21 2.11
C LEU A 415 -4.04 8.10 3.56
N GLY A 416 -2.90 8.74 3.81
CA GLY A 416 -2.14 8.76 5.05
C GLY A 416 -2.62 9.79 6.08
N PHE A 417 -3.91 10.11 6.12
CA PHE A 417 -4.40 11.14 7.02
C PHE A 417 -4.43 10.65 8.48
N GLY A 418 -4.11 11.54 9.41
CA GLY A 418 -4.26 11.33 10.85
C GLY A 418 -5.64 10.80 11.24
N VAL A 419 -5.71 10.18 12.43
CA VAL A 419 -6.99 9.70 12.99
C VAL A 419 -7.94 10.90 13.16
N GLY A 420 -9.20 10.74 12.76
CA GLY A 420 -10.20 11.82 12.84
C GLY A 420 -10.25 12.79 11.64
N LEU A 421 -9.28 12.79 10.73
CA LEU A 421 -9.26 13.69 9.55
C LEU A 421 -10.19 13.25 8.38
N GLY A 422 -11.20 12.42 8.65
CA GLY A 422 -12.19 12.03 7.65
C GLY A 422 -11.67 11.19 6.48
N LYS A 423 -10.85 10.17 6.75
CA LYS A 423 -10.42 9.17 5.73
C LYS A 423 -11.61 8.48 5.07
N THR A 424 -12.58 8.05 5.87
CA THR A 424 -13.81 7.38 5.39
C THR A 424 -14.60 8.28 4.45
N ALA A 425 -14.94 9.51 4.88
CA ALA A 425 -15.56 10.54 4.05
C ALA A 425 -14.82 10.80 2.73
N SER A 426 -13.49 10.97 2.79
CA SER A 426 -12.65 11.19 1.61
C SER A 426 -12.67 10.00 0.65
N SER A 427 -12.67 8.77 1.18
CA SER A 427 -12.70 7.55 0.37
C SER A 427 -14.05 7.35 -0.34
N LEU A 428 -15.17 7.65 0.34
CA LEU A 428 -16.50 7.60 -0.25
C LEU A 428 -16.64 8.68 -1.34
N ALA A 429 -16.14 9.89 -1.07
CA ALA A 429 -16.06 10.93 -2.08
C ALA A 429 -15.22 10.52 -3.29
N LEU A 430 -14.08 9.85 -3.09
CA LEU A 430 -13.26 9.29 -4.16
C LEU A 430 -14.03 8.27 -5.01
N VAL A 431 -14.78 7.37 -4.39
CA VAL A 431 -15.62 6.40 -5.12
C VAL A 431 -16.61 7.13 -6.02
N LYS A 432 -17.35 8.11 -5.48
CA LYS A 432 -18.33 8.88 -6.27
C LYS A 432 -17.67 9.67 -7.39
N TYR A 433 -16.55 10.32 -7.09
CA TYR A 433 -15.79 11.12 -8.03
C TYR A 433 -15.29 10.25 -9.20
N ASN A 434 -14.67 9.10 -8.90
CA ASN A 434 -14.20 8.17 -9.92
C ASN A 434 -15.34 7.59 -10.77
N GLN A 435 -16.51 7.33 -10.19
CA GLN A 435 -17.69 6.89 -10.95
C GLN A 435 -18.16 7.98 -11.92
N GLN A 436 -18.23 9.24 -11.48
CA GLN A 436 -18.65 10.36 -12.33
C GLN A 436 -17.64 10.67 -13.44
N MET A 437 -16.36 10.48 -13.16
CA MET A 437 -15.28 10.62 -14.15
C MET A 437 -15.15 9.40 -15.07
N GLY A 438 -15.97 8.36 -14.90
CA GLY A 438 -15.87 7.12 -15.68
C GLY A 438 -14.61 6.30 -15.43
N ARG A 439 -13.88 6.59 -14.34
CA ARG A 439 -12.62 5.94 -13.94
C ARG A 439 -12.83 4.65 -13.14
N SER A 440 -14.01 4.47 -12.55
CA SER A 440 -14.39 3.29 -11.77
C SER A 440 -15.71 2.71 -12.26
N LYS A 441 -15.80 1.37 -12.33
CA LYS A 441 -17.04 0.65 -12.61
C LYS A 441 -17.65 0.01 -11.37
N ARG A 442 -16.81 -0.56 -10.49
CA ARG A 442 -17.22 -1.18 -9.23
C ARG A 442 -16.07 -1.13 -8.23
N THR A 443 -16.33 -0.58 -7.06
CA THR A 443 -15.36 -0.50 -5.97
C THR A 443 -15.67 -1.50 -4.86
N CYS A 444 -14.66 -2.29 -4.47
CA CYS A 444 -14.68 -3.07 -3.24
C CYS A 444 -14.07 -2.26 -2.11
N ILE A 445 -14.77 -2.07 -1.00
CA ILE A 445 -14.28 -1.42 0.21
C ILE A 445 -14.13 -2.48 1.29
N VAL A 446 -12.90 -2.68 1.76
CA VAL A 446 -12.52 -3.73 2.70
C VAL A 446 -12.22 -3.12 4.05
N VAL A 447 -13.04 -3.45 5.06
CA VAL A 447 -13.01 -2.76 6.37
C VAL A 447 -12.83 -3.73 7.54
N PRO A 448 -12.31 -3.28 8.70
CA PRO A 448 -12.42 -4.04 9.94
C PRO A 448 -13.90 -4.29 10.33
N ALA A 449 -14.20 -5.45 10.91
CA ALA A 449 -15.57 -5.80 11.30
C ALA A 449 -16.17 -4.82 12.31
N SER A 450 -15.34 -4.27 13.22
CA SER A 450 -15.76 -3.32 14.25
C SER A 450 -16.25 -1.97 13.72
N VAL A 451 -15.87 -1.59 12.50
CA VAL A 451 -16.21 -0.28 11.91
C VAL A 451 -17.19 -0.40 10.73
N LEU A 452 -17.60 -1.62 10.35
CA LEU A 452 -18.49 -1.84 9.20
C LEU A 452 -19.82 -1.07 9.32
N SER A 453 -20.41 -1.02 10.52
CA SER A 453 -21.62 -0.23 10.79
C SER A 453 -21.37 1.28 10.62
N ASN A 454 -20.21 1.79 11.05
CA ASN A 454 -19.85 3.19 10.88
C ASN A 454 -19.73 3.54 9.39
N TRP A 455 -19.10 2.67 8.60
CA TRP A 455 -19.03 2.80 7.15
C TRP A 455 -20.41 2.83 6.48
N TYR A 456 -21.37 2.01 6.96
CA TYR A 456 -22.75 2.07 6.46
C TYR A 456 -23.39 3.43 6.75
N HIS A 457 -23.29 3.93 7.99
CA HIS A 457 -23.89 5.21 8.36
C HIS A 457 -23.24 6.40 7.64
N GLU A 458 -21.91 6.40 7.48
CA GLU A 458 -21.21 7.43 6.70
C GLU A 458 -21.58 7.39 5.22
N ALA A 459 -21.65 6.20 4.62
CA ALA A 459 -22.10 6.03 3.25
C ALA A 459 -23.55 6.53 3.08
N LYS A 460 -24.45 6.19 4.00
CA LYS A 460 -25.84 6.68 3.99
C LYS A 460 -25.90 8.19 4.17
N GLY A 461 -25.09 8.75 5.06
CA GLY A 461 -25.01 10.20 5.29
C GLY A 461 -24.55 10.96 4.04
N LEU A 462 -23.59 10.41 3.29
CA LEU A 462 -23.02 11.01 2.10
C LEU A 462 -23.87 10.78 0.85
N TYR A 463 -24.29 9.54 0.57
CA TYR A 463 -25.05 9.19 -0.64
C TYR A 463 -26.55 9.39 -0.50
N GLY A 464 -27.07 9.46 0.72
CA GLY A 464 -28.50 9.44 1.03
C GLY A 464 -29.05 8.03 0.93
N ASP A 465 -29.28 7.55 -0.29
CA ASP A 465 -29.74 6.20 -0.56
C ASP A 465 -28.58 5.26 -0.93
N LEU A 466 -28.74 3.97 -0.60
CA LEU A 466 -27.74 2.93 -0.75
C LEU A 466 -28.14 1.83 -1.75
N ASP A 467 -29.17 2.01 -2.59
CA ASP A 467 -29.60 1.01 -3.59
C ASP A 467 -28.47 0.53 -4.54
N GLY A 468 -27.46 1.39 -4.76
CA GLY A 468 -26.28 1.06 -5.57
C GLY A 468 -25.14 0.38 -4.82
N ALA A 469 -25.29 0.11 -3.52
CA ALA A 469 -24.26 -0.40 -2.63
C ALA A 469 -24.69 -1.69 -1.92
N LEU A 470 -23.79 -2.67 -1.86
CA LEU A 470 -23.98 -3.92 -1.12
C LEU A 470 -23.08 -3.94 0.12
N PHE A 471 -23.65 -4.14 1.30
CA PHE A 471 -22.92 -4.35 2.55
C PHE A 471 -22.97 -5.82 2.96
N ILE A 472 -21.81 -6.43 3.15
CA ILE A 472 -21.68 -7.84 3.52
C ILE A 472 -21.18 -7.93 4.97
N GLY A 473 -22.01 -8.49 5.85
CA GLY A 473 -21.73 -8.65 7.28
C GLY A 473 -22.66 -7.84 8.20
N VAL A 474 -23.40 -6.87 7.66
CA VAL A 474 -24.44 -6.10 8.36
C VAL A 474 -25.64 -5.91 7.45
N GLN A 475 -26.83 -5.80 8.04
CA GLN A 475 -28.05 -5.43 7.33
C GLN A 475 -28.94 -4.54 8.18
N PRO A 476 -29.74 -3.63 7.58
CA PRO A 476 -30.71 -2.85 8.31
C PRO A 476 -31.86 -3.72 8.81
N VAL A 477 -32.21 -3.56 10.08
CA VAL A 477 -33.36 -4.20 10.70
C VAL A 477 -34.63 -3.59 10.12
N ARG A 478 -35.55 -4.45 9.67
CA ARG A 478 -36.84 -4.03 9.11
C ARG A 478 -37.98 -4.45 10.01
N ASP A 479 -38.95 -3.56 10.19
CA ASP A 479 -40.19 -3.85 10.89
C ASP A 479 -41.12 -4.73 10.02
N LYS A 480 -42.25 -5.17 10.58
CA LYS A 480 -43.20 -6.11 9.91
C LYS A 480 -43.77 -5.57 8.59
N ASP A 481 -43.76 -4.25 8.46
CA ASP A 481 -44.19 -3.43 7.34
C ASP A 481 -43.06 -3.13 6.33
N GLY A 482 -41.84 -3.61 6.58
CA GLY A 482 -40.70 -3.55 5.66
C GLY A 482 -39.89 -2.25 5.71
N THR A 483 -40.33 -1.27 6.51
CA THR A 483 -39.61 -0.04 6.82
C THR A 483 -38.37 -0.32 7.67
N ILE A 484 -37.28 0.40 7.39
CA ILE A 484 -36.05 0.30 8.18
C ILE A 484 -36.29 0.95 9.53
N ARG A 485 -36.01 0.22 10.60
CA ARG A 485 -36.08 0.73 11.97
C ARG A 485 -34.96 1.76 12.18
N ILE A 486 -35.30 2.88 12.79
CA ILE A 486 -34.36 3.97 13.11
C ILE A 486 -34.33 4.25 14.62
N GLU A 487 -33.18 4.69 15.13
CA GLU A 487 -32.98 5.08 16.53
C GLU A 487 -32.28 6.44 16.65
N PRO A 488 -32.60 7.26 17.67
CA PRO A 488 -31.96 8.55 17.86
C PRO A 488 -30.48 8.35 18.19
N VAL A 489 -29.61 9.10 17.52
CA VAL A 489 -28.20 9.16 17.85
C VAL A 489 -28.08 9.90 19.18
N LEU A 490 -27.43 9.29 20.17
CA LEU A 490 -27.23 9.92 21.47
C LEU A 490 -25.87 10.63 21.51
N ASP A 491 -25.79 11.74 22.24
CA ASP A 491 -24.56 12.44 22.57
C ASP A 491 -23.85 11.81 23.78
N GLU A 492 -22.72 12.39 24.18
CA GLU A 492 -21.92 11.93 25.33
C GLU A 492 -22.67 11.98 26.67
N ALA A 493 -23.75 12.76 26.78
CA ALA A 493 -24.61 12.84 27.95
C ALA A 493 -25.83 11.90 27.86
N GLY A 494 -25.88 11.04 26.84
CA GLY A 494 -27.00 10.13 26.58
C GLY A 494 -28.27 10.83 26.10
N GLN A 495 -28.17 12.09 25.66
CA GLN A 495 -29.29 12.86 25.12
C GLN A 495 -29.33 12.76 23.59
N PRO A 496 -30.50 12.87 22.94
CA PRO A 496 -30.57 12.87 21.48
C PRO A 496 -29.73 14.00 20.87
N LYS A 497 -28.72 13.61 20.08
CA LYS A 497 -27.85 14.51 19.34
C LYS A 497 -28.67 15.28 18.31
N THR A 498 -28.48 16.59 18.29
CA THR A 498 -29.13 17.48 17.32
C THR A 498 -28.14 17.95 16.25
N ASP A 499 -28.62 18.14 15.02
CA ASP A 499 -27.86 18.80 13.97
C ASP A 499 -27.69 20.31 14.27
N LYS A 500 -26.93 21.02 13.42
CA LYS A 500 -26.71 22.47 13.55
C LYS A 500 -28.02 23.30 13.47
N GLN A 501 -29.13 22.69 13.09
CA GLN A 501 -30.45 23.31 12.95
C GLN A 501 -31.38 22.94 14.11
N GLY A 502 -30.91 22.16 15.08
CA GLY A 502 -31.67 21.72 16.25
C GLY A 502 -32.55 20.49 16.02
N ASN A 503 -32.45 19.81 14.87
CA ASN A 503 -33.21 18.60 14.60
C ASN A 503 -32.49 17.37 15.17
N GLN A 504 -33.22 16.45 15.78
CA GLN A 504 -32.65 15.18 16.25
C GLN A 504 -32.11 14.35 15.07
N ILE A 505 -30.94 13.77 15.28
CA ILE A 505 -30.27 12.90 14.30
C ILE A 505 -30.68 11.46 14.59
N TYR A 506 -31.03 10.71 13.55
CA TYR A 506 -31.40 9.30 13.64
C TYR A 506 -30.48 8.44 12.76
N ASN A 507 -30.22 7.22 13.20
CA ASN A 507 -29.49 6.20 12.44
C ASN A 507 -30.36 4.96 12.23
N ASP A 508 -30.11 4.24 11.14
CA ASP A 508 -30.69 2.91 10.93
C ASP A 508 -30.22 1.95 12.01
N VAL A 509 -31.11 1.10 12.51
CA VAL A 509 -30.72 -0.01 13.36
C VAL A 509 -30.14 -1.09 12.48
N LEU A 510 -28.89 -1.47 12.75
CA LEU A 510 -28.18 -2.52 12.01
C LEU A 510 -28.07 -3.78 12.87
N GLU A 511 -28.25 -4.93 12.25
CA GLU A 511 -27.94 -6.23 12.86
C GLU A 511 -26.81 -6.94 12.09
N PRO A 512 -25.98 -7.74 12.77
CA PRO A 512 -24.96 -8.54 12.10
C PRO A 512 -25.59 -9.56 11.15
N ASN A 513 -25.25 -9.48 9.87
CA ASN A 513 -25.63 -10.45 8.85
C ASN A 513 -24.46 -11.40 8.57
N ASN A 514 -24.21 -12.32 9.51
CA ASN A 514 -23.05 -13.20 9.50
C ASN A 514 -23.37 -14.69 9.31
N ASN A 515 -24.65 -15.05 9.10
CA ASN A 515 -25.03 -16.42 8.80
C ASN A 515 -24.36 -16.88 7.48
N ALA A 516 -23.81 -18.10 7.47
CA ALA A 516 -23.12 -18.66 6.31
C ALA A 516 -23.99 -18.64 5.04
N GLU A 517 -25.29 -18.93 5.14
CA GLU A 517 -26.21 -18.94 3.99
C GLU A 517 -26.43 -17.53 3.41
N GLN A 518 -26.60 -16.53 4.29
CA GLN A 518 -26.79 -15.14 3.86
C GLN A 518 -25.51 -14.57 3.25
N VAL A 519 -24.35 -14.87 3.85
CA VAL A 519 -23.04 -14.49 3.30
C VAL A 519 -22.81 -15.16 1.95
N TYR A 520 -23.10 -16.46 1.82
CA TYR A 520 -23.03 -17.17 0.54
C TYR A 520 -23.88 -16.51 -0.53
N THR A 521 -25.14 -16.20 -0.20
CA THR A 521 -26.06 -15.53 -1.12
C THR A 521 -25.53 -14.16 -1.55
N ALA A 522 -25.12 -13.32 -0.59
CA ALA A 522 -24.60 -11.98 -0.87
C ALA A 522 -23.32 -12.02 -1.74
N MET A 523 -22.42 -12.98 -1.49
CA MET A 523 -21.18 -13.14 -2.27
C MET A 523 -21.49 -13.53 -3.74
N TRP A 524 -22.48 -14.39 -3.97
CA TRP A 524 -22.93 -14.77 -5.32
C TRP A 524 -23.77 -13.71 -6.03
N GLU A 525 -24.33 -12.76 -5.28
CA GLU A 525 -25.04 -11.60 -5.84
C GLU A 525 -24.09 -10.59 -6.49
N ILE A 526 -22.84 -10.48 -6.01
CA ILE A 526 -21.85 -9.54 -6.54
C ILE A 526 -21.69 -9.68 -8.08
N PRO A 527 -21.30 -10.82 -8.66
CA PRO A 527 -21.12 -10.95 -10.10
C PRO A 527 -22.42 -10.78 -10.91
N GLN A 528 -23.59 -11.00 -10.29
CA GLN A 528 -24.90 -10.98 -10.96
C GLN A 528 -25.64 -9.64 -10.84
N SER A 529 -25.11 -8.70 -10.06
CA SER A 529 -25.74 -7.42 -9.77
C SER A 529 -25.07 -6.27 -10.52
N ASN A 530 -25.67 -5.08 -10.43
CA ASN A 530 -25.11 -3.83 -10.93
C ASN A 530 -24.57 -2.94 -9.80
N TYR A 531 -24.38 -3.48 -8.58
CA TYR A 531 -23.83 -2.71 -7.46
C TYR A 531 -22.50 -2.08 -7.86
N LYS A 532 -22.40 -0.78 -7.62
CA LYS A 532 -21.19 0.01 -7.91
C LYS A 532 -20.25 0.05 -6.72
N ILE A 533 -20.76 -0.24 -5.54
CA ILE A 533 -20.02 -0.26 -4.28
C ILE A 533 -20.33 -1.59 -3.59
N VAL A 534 -19.28 -2.30 -3.18
CA VAL A 534 -19.41 -3.49 -2.32
C VAL A 534 -18.55 -3.23 -1.11
N VAL A 535 -19.14 -3.24 0.08
CA VAL A 535 -18.43 -3.06 1.35
C VAL A 535 -18.46 -4.39 2.10
N MET A 536 -17.29 -4.89 2.51
CA MET A 536 -17.18 -6.16 3.21
C MET A 536 -16.06 -6.13 4.25
N THR A 537 -16.11 -7.04 5.21
CA THR A 537 -15.02 -7.14 6.19
C THR A 537 -13.77 -7.77 5.59
N LYS A 538 -12.59 -7.47 6.17
CA LYS A 538 -11.33 -8.16 5.87
C LYS A 538 -11.45 -9.69 5.94
N ASP A 539 -12.23 -10.19 6.90
CA ASP A 539 -12.47 -11.62 7.07
C ASP A 539 -13.31 -12.23 5.96
N ARG A 540 -14.18 -11.48 5.30
CA ARG A 540 -14.89 -11.94 4.11
C ARG A 540 -14.03 -11.82 2.86
N PHE A 541 -13.29 -10.72 2.74
CA PHE A 541 -12.40 -10.48 1.60
C PHE A 541 -11.35 -11.59 1.43
N LYS A 542 -10.75 -12.05 2.54
CA LYS A 542 -9.76 -13.15 2.52
C LYS A 542 -10.34 -14.50 2.08
N MET A 543 -11.67 -14.67 2.12
CA MET A 543 -12.31 -15.92 1.69
C MET A 543 -12.53 -16.00 0.18
N ILE A 544 -12.36 -14.90 -0.55
CA ILE A 544 -12.57 -14.85 -2.01
C ILE A 544 -11.38 -15.51 -2.70
N PRO A 545 -11.58 -16.62 -3.45
CA PRO A 545 -10.52 -17.25 -4.22
C PRO A 545 -10.13 -16.40 -5.43
N VAL A 546 -8.90 -16.57 -5.91
CA VAL A 546 -8.44 -16.02 -7.20
C VAL A 546 -8.27 -17.15 -8.21
N LYS A 547 -8.29 -16.86 -9.51
CA LYS A 547 -8.05 -17.88 -10.55
C LYS A 547 -6.58 -18.26 -10.60
N ASP A 548 -6.28 -19.49 -10.98
CA ASP A 548 -4.92 -20.00 -11.15
C ASP A 548 -4.09 -19.08 -12.07
N ASP A 549 -4.64 -18.61 -13.21
CA ASP A 549 -3.98 -17.66 -14.11
C ASP A 549 -3.51 -16.35 -13.42
N THR A 550 -4.24 -15.90 -12.39
CA THR A 550 -3.87 -14.70 -11.61
C THR A 550 -2.77 -15.01 -10.61
N VAL A 551 -2.81 -16.19 -9.98
CA VAL A 551 -1.75 -16.68 -9.09
C VAL A 551 -0.47 -16.88 -9.89
N ASP A 552 -0.55 -17.56 -11.03
CA ASP A 552 0.57 -17.81 -11.95
C ASP A 552 1.20 -16.50 -12.41
N ALA A 553 0.38 -15.52 -12.80
CA ALA A 553 0.90 -14.22 -13.21
C ALA A 553 1.63 -13.46 -12.10
N PHE A 554 1.12 -13.53 -10.86
CA PHE A 554 1.81 -12.97 -9.71
C PHE A 554 3.12 -13.73 -9.44
N ALA A 555 3.08 -15.06 -9.47
CA ALA A 555 4.24 -15.90 -9.26
C ALA A 555 5.32 -15.68 -10.32
N ASP A 556 4.95 -15.59 -11.58
CA ASP A 556 5.85 -15.27 -12.69
C ASP A 556 6.46 -13.88 -12.54
N SER A 557 5.68 -12.88 -12.11
CA SER A 557 6.22 -11.54 -11.82
C SER A 557 7.26 -11.58 -10.70
N MET A 558 7.01 -12.35 -9.63
CA MET A 558 7.92 -12.48 -8.50
C MET A 558 9.17 -13.30 -8.85
N LYS A 559 9.00 -14.39 -9.59
CA LYS A 559 10.10 -15.21 -10.11
C LYS A 559 10.96 -14.42 -11.08
N ALA A 560 10.37 -13.68 -12.02
CA ALA A 560 11.12 -12.85 -12.95
C ALA A 560 12.00 -11.84 -12.20
N ALA A 561 11.49 -11.24 -11.10
CA ALA A 561 12.27 -10.35 -10.24
C ALA A 561 13.40 -11.07 -9.47
N LEU A 562 13.20 -12.33 -9.07
CA LEU A 562 14.25 -13.12 -8.42
C LEU A 562 15.26 -13.69 -9.41
N GLU A 563 14.82 -14.17 -10.56
CA GLU A 563 15.67 -14.64 -11.65
C GLU A 563 16.51 -13.49 -12.17
N ALA A 564 15.94 -12.30 -12.33
CA ALA A 564 16.67 -11.05 -12.54
C ALA A 564 17.84 -10.88 -11.55
N SER A 565 17.59 -11.09 -10.26
CA SER A 565 18.61 -11.01 -9.20
C SER A 565 19.60 -12.19 -9.22
N LYS A 566 19.18 -13.37 -9.71
CA LYS A 566 19.95 -14.64 -9.68
C LYS A 566 20.65 -14.99 -11.00
N ALA A 567 20.25 -14.45 -12.15
CA ALA A 567 20.65 -14.87 -13.50
C ALA A 567 22.15 -14.72 -13.75
N GLY A 568 22.80 -13.89 -12.94
CA GLY A 568 24.23 -13.81 -12.89
C GLY A 568 24.95 -14.98 -12.16
N GLN A 569 24.36 -15.60 -11.15
CA GLN A 569 25.08 -16.56 -10.29
C GLN A 569 25.34 -17.93 -10.93
N GLU A 570 24.86 -18.17 -12.16
CA GLU A 570 25.13 -19.39 -12.91
C GLU A 570 26.52 -19.34 -13.58
N THR A 571 27.48 -20.09 -13.05
CA THR A 571 28.74 -20.36 -13.76
C THR A 571 28.56 -21.50 -14.76
N ASP A 572 29.36 -21.52 -15.85
CA ASP A 572 29.43 -22.60 -16.86
C ASP A 572 29.49 -24.03 -16.29
N LYS A 573 29.99 -24.18 -15.05
CA LYS A 573 30.09 -25.46 -14.35
C LYS A 573 28.76 -25.96 -13.77
N LYS A 574 27.81 -25.09 -13.41
CA LYS A 574 26.50 -25.48 -12.86
C LYS A 574 25.60 -26.09 -13.95
N LYS A 575 25.53 -25.52 -15.15
CA LYS A 575 24.74 -26.09 -16.27
C LYS A 575 25.23 -27.48 -16.71
N LYS A 576 26.55 -27.74 -16.71
CA LYS A 576 27.10 -29.08 -17.05
C LYS A 576 26.80 -30.19 -16.03
N LYS A 577 26.43 -29.86 -14.79
CA LYS A 577 26.13 -30.84 -13.71
C LYS A 577 24.65 -30.94 -13.33
N GLY A 578 23.77 -30.18 -14.00
CA GLY A 578 22.37 -30.02 -13.58
C GLY A 578 22.25 -29.11 -12.34
N LYS A 579 21.03 -28.63 -12.07
CA LYS A 579 20.72 -27.88 -10.85
C LYS A 579 21.11 -28.73 -9.62
N SER A 580 21.81 -28.14 -8.66
CA SER A 580 22.10 -28.84 -7.40
C SER A 580 20.79 -29.22 -6.73
N TYR A 581 20.75 -30.30 -5.95
CA TYR A 581 19.59 -30.62 -5.11
C TYR A 581 19.15 -29.41 -4.27
N LYS A 582 20.10 -28.65 -3.72
CA LYS A 582 19.79 -27.43 -2.98
C LYS A 582 19.17 -26.33 -3.85
N ASP A 583 19.72 -26.10 -5.04
CA ASP A 583 19.20 -25.07 -5.96
C ASP A 583 17.77 -25.44 -6.41
N ALA A 584 17.51 -26.72 -6.70
CA ALA A 584 16.19 -27.22 -7.06
C ALA A 584 15.19 -27.15 -5.88
N VAL A 585 15.64 -27.40 -4.65
CA VAL A 585 14.82 -27.23 -3.43
C VAL A 585 14.51 -25.76 -3.19
N ASP A 586 15.48 -24.86 -3.32
CA ASP A 586 15.26 -23.41 -3.15
C ASP A 586 14.27 -22.88 -4.20
N GLU A 587 14.40 -23.31 -5.47
CA GLU A 587 13.47 -22.96 -6.54
C GLU A 587 12.06 -23.54 -6.32
N ALA A 588 11.95 -24.80 -5.89
CA ALA A 588 10.65 -25.40 -5.55
C ALA A 588 10.01 -24.73 -4.33
N ASN A 589 10.80 -24.27 -3.36
CA ASN A 589 10.31 -23.51 -2.20
C ASN A 589 9.84 -22.12 -2.61
N ASP A 590 10.59 -21.42 -3.47
CA ASP A 590 10.20 -20.12 -4.04
C ASP A 590 8.91 -20.28 -4.87
N ASP A 591 8.83 -21.32 -5.71
CA ASP A 591 7.65 -21.66 -6.50
C ASP A 591 6.42 -21.91 -5.62
N ALA A 592 6.54 -22.79 -4.62
CA ALA A 592 5.44 -23.06 -3.68
C ALA A 592 5.04 -21.81 -2.89
N ARG A 593 6.00 -20.96 -2.51
CA ARG A 593 5.76 -19.71 -1.80
C ARG A 593 4.98 -18.70 -2.65
N PHE A 594 5.28 -18.57 -3.93
CA PHE A 594 4.60 -17.58 -4.78
C PHE A 594 3.25 -18.04 -5.33
N HIS A 595 3.00 -19.34 -5.34
CA HIS A 595 1.67 -19.90 -5.63
C HIS A 595 0.79 -20.03 -4.38
N ASP A 596 1.29 -19.70 -3.19
CA ASP A 596 0.46 -19.62 -1.99
C ASP A 596 -0.46 -18.39 -2.07
N GLU A 597 -1.77 -18.61 -2.19
CA GLU A 597 -2.80 -17.56 -2.11
C GLU A 597 -2.87 -16.91 -0.70
N GLY A 598 -2.06 -17.40 0.23
CA GLY A 598 -1.88 -16.93 1.58
C GLY A 598 -2.97 -17.47 2.51
N THR A 599 -4.22 -17.06 2.29
CA THR A 599 -5.33 -17.51 3.13
C THR A 599 -6.05 -18.72 2.53
N ALA A 600 -6.42 -19.68 3.39
CA ALA A 600 -7.15 -20.87 2.96
C ALA A 600 -8.53 -20.52 2.38
N LYS A 601 -8.90 -21.16 1.26
CA LYS A 601 -10.16 -20.96 0.54
C LYS A 601 -11.00 -22.23 0.56
N GLU A 602 -12.27 -22.12 0.94
CA GLU A 602 -13.20 -23.27 0.94
C GLU A 602 -13.79 -23.56 -0.45
N GLY A 603 -13.51 -22.72 -1.47
CA GLY A 603 -14.01 -22.88 -2.83
C GLY A 603 -15.51 -22.61 -3.01
N ALA A 604 -16.18 -22.06 -1.98
CA ALA A 604 -17.63 -21.84 -1.98
C ALA A 604 -18.08 -20.54 -2.67
N TYR A 605 -17.18 -19.60 -2.93
CA TYR A 605 -17.49 -18.25 -3.41
C TYR A 605 -17.00 -18.03 -4.85
N PRO A 606 -17.57 -17.05 -5.58
CA PRO A 606 -17.07 -16.66 -6.90
C PRO A 606 -15.59 -16.26 -6.85
N PHE A 607 -14.89 -16.41 -7.97
CA PHE A 607 -13.55 -15.89 -8.11
C PHE A 607 -13.55 -14.36 -8.07
N PHE A 608 -12.47 -13.78 -7.52
CA PHE A 608 -12.28 -12.33 -7.40
C PHE A 608 -12.46 -11.59 -8.74
N GLU A 609 -11.99 -12.20 -9.82
CA GLU A 609 -12.06 -11.68 -11.19
C GLU A 609 -13.51 -11.62 -11.70
N ASP A 610 -14.33 -12.61 -11.35
CA ASP A 610 -15.73 -12.68 -11.76
C ASP A 610 -16.58 -11.65 -11.01
N MET A 611 -16.13 -11.20 -9.84
CA MET A 611 -16.79 -10.13 -9.08
C MET A 611 -16.65 -8.75 -9.74
N GLY A 612 -15.81 -8.59 -10.77
CA GLY A 612 -15.78 -7.40 -11.62
C GLY A 612 -15.34 -6.12 -10.92
N PHE A 613 -14.52 -6.23 -9.87
CA PHE A 613 -13.96 -5.07 -9.18
C PHE A 613 -12.94 -4.35 -10.07
N THR A 614 -13.10 -3.03 -10.20
CA THR A 614 -12.08 -2.16 -10.82
C THR A 614 -11.21 -1.47 -9.77
N ASP A 615 -11.74 -1.30 -8.57
CA ASP A 615 -11.05 -0.61 -7.50
C ASP A 615 -11.21 -1.38 -6.20
N VAL A 616 -10.17 -1.36 -5.37
CA VAL A 616 -10.16 -1.88 -4.01
C VAL A 616 -9.66 -0.78 -3.09
N ILE A 617 -10.48 -0.42 -2.11
CA ILE A 617 -10.13 0.46 -1.00
C ILE A 617 -9.92 -0.41 0.23
N LEU A 618 -8.72 -0.44 0.77
CA LEU A 618 -8.40 -1.18 1.98
C LEU A 618 -8.29 -0.23 3.17
N ASP A 619 -9.24 -0.34 4.10
CA ASP A 619 -9.21 0.38 5.37
C ASP A 619 -8.31 -0.33 6.39
N GLU A 620 -7.65 0.46 7.24
CA GLU A 620 -6.58 0.01 8.13
C GLU A 620 -5.55 -0.89 7.41
N ALA A 621 -5.03 -0.39 6.30
CA ALA A 621 -4.16 -1.14 5.38
C ALA A 621 -2.84 -1.62 6.01
N HIS A 622 -2.44 -1.07 7.16
CA HIS A 622 -1.26 -1.51 7.91
C HIS A 622 -1.30 -3.01 8.28
N VAL A 623 -2.48 -3.67 8.24
CA VAL A 623 -2.59 -5.13 8.40
C VAL A 623 -1.84 -5.93 7.31
N ALA A 624 -1.64 -5.32 6.14
CA ALA A 624 -1.02 -5.92 4.96
C ALA A 624 0.48 -5.62 4.84
N LYS A 625 1.10 -5.03 5.86
CA LYS A 625 2.51 -4.60 5.83
C LYS A 625 3.53 -5.76 5.82
N ASN A 626 3.09 -6.98 6.13
CA ASN A 626 3.95 -8.17 6.27
C ASN A 626 3.73 -9.18 5.12
N GLY A 627 3.92 -8.74 3.88
CA GLY A 627 3.75 -9.56 2.68
C GLY A 627 5.05 -10.28 2.27
N ILE A 628 5.51 -10.03 1.04
CA ILE A 628 6.78 -10.57 0.53
C ILE A 628 7.95 -10.23 1.47
N GLY A 629 8.62 -11.28 1.94
CA GLY A 629 9.88 -11.18 2.69
C GLY A 629 11.12 -11.18 1.79
N PRO A 630 12.27 -10.73 2.31
CA PRO A 630 13.54 -10.70 1.60
C PRO A 630 14.12 -12.11 1.40
N SER A 631 15.24 -12.20 0.69
CA SER A 631 15.97 -13.46 0.53
C SER A 631 16.57 -13.97 1.85
N ASN A 632 17.10 -15.19 1.81
CA ASN A 632 17.79 -15.84 2.93
C ASN A 632 18.98 -15.04 3.53
N ARG A 633 19.42 -13.96 2.88
CA ARG A 633 20.43 -13.05 3.43
C ARG A 633 19.91 -12.26 4.63
N TYR A 634 18.69 -11.72 4.54
CA TYR A 634 18.13 -10.81 5.56
C TYR A 634 17.12 -11.52 6.49
N THR A 635 16.85 -12.81 6.27
CA THR A 635 15.96 -13.60 7.13
C THR A 635 16.69 -14.29 8.29
N GLY A 636 15.92 -14.77 9.28
CA GLY A 636 16.41 -15.65 10.34
C GLY A 636 17.28 -14.97 11.41
N GLY A 637 17.13 -13.65 11.60
CA GLY A 637 17.87 -12.90 12.62
C GLY A 637 19.35 -12.68 12.30
N LYS A 638 19.76 -12.87 11.05
CA LYS A 638 21.14 -12.61 10.58
C LYS A 638 21.52 -11.13 10.61
N VAL A 639 20.53 -10.26 10.42
CA VAL A 639 20.65 -8.81 10.57
C VAL A 639 19.73 -8.37 11.70
N ALA A 640 20.30 -7.88 12.80
CA ALA A 640 19.57 -7.30 13.91
C ALA A 640 18.81 -6.04 13.49
N TYR A 641 17.68 -5.78 14.15
CA TYR A 641 16.75 -4.67 13.86
C TYR A 641 16.11 -4.68 12.45
N LEU A 642 16.54 -5.57 11.57
CA LEU A 642 15.89 -5.92 10.30
C LEU A 642 15.32 -7.34 10.40
N ALA A 643 14.51 -7.60 11.41
CA ALA A 643 13.81 -8.87 11.51
C ALA A 643 12.55 -8.79 10.63
N PRO A 644 12.47 -9.56 9.53
CA PRO A 644 11.20 -9.67 8.82
C PRO A 644 10.18 -10.28 9.80
N PRO A 645 9.04 -9.62 10.05
CA PRO A 645 7.96 -10.24 10.79
C PRO A 645 7.48 -11.49 10.05
N VAL A 646 6.87 -12.42 10.78
CA VAL A 646 6.27 -13.61 10.16
C VAL A 646 5.33 -13.15 9.05
N THR A 647 5.53 -13.69 7.85
CA THR A 647 4.71 -13.36 6.69
C THR A 647 3.24 -13.59 7.02
N SER A 648 2.44 -12.55 6.81
CA SER A 648 1.01 -12.58 7.04
C SER A 648 0.33 -13.16 5.82
N GLN A 649 -0.42 -14.24 6.04
CA GLN A 649 -1.23 -14.85 4.99
C GLN A 649 -2.27 -13.89 4.40
N ILE A 650 -2.78 -12.96 5.21
CA ILE A 650 -3.67 -11.90 4.72
C ILE A 650 -2.90 -10.91 3.82
N ALA A 651 -1.65 -10.61 4.13
CA ALA A 651 -0.85 -9.68 3.32
C ALA A 651 -0.52 -10.28 1.94
N ILE A 652 -0.22 -11.58 1.85
CA ILE A 652 -0.01 -12.27 0.57
C ILE A 652 -1.29 -12.24 -0.28
N ASP A 653 -2.43 -12.63 0.30
CA ASP A 653 -3.75 -12.60 -0.36
C ASP A 653 -4.05 -11.20 -0.95
N MET A 654 -3.81 -10.16 -0.14
CA MET A 654 -3.99 -8.77 -0.56
C MET A 654 -3.01 -8.37 -1.66
N GLN A 655 -1.74 -8.79 -1.60
CA GLN A 655 -0.76 -8.49 -2.65
C GLN A 655 -1.14 -9.12 -4.00
N ILE A 656 -1.63 -10.36 -4.01
CA ILE A 656 -2.07 -11.05 -5.24
C ILE A 656 -3.28 -10.31 -5.85
N LYS A 657 -4.30 -10.00 -5.04
CA LYS A 657 -5.50 -9.29 -5.51
C LYS A 657 -5.19 -7.87 -5.98
N MET A 658 -4.35 -7.13 -5.26
CA MET A 658 -3.93 -5.78 -5.67
C MET A 658 -3.04 -5.81 -6.93
N HIS A 659 -2.19 -6.84 -7.08
CA HIS A 659 -1.42 -7.05 -8.31
C HIS A 659 -2.37 -7.27 -9.50
N HIS A 660 -3.40 -8.10 -9.35
CA HIS A 660 -4.43 -8.30 -10.38
C HIS A 660 -5.15 -7.00 -10.76
N ILE A 661 -5.61 -6.22 -9.77
CA ILE A 661 -6.32 -4.95 -10.00
C ILE A 661 -5.44 -3.98 -10.78
N LYS A 662 -4.19 -3.78 -10.35
CA LYS A 662 -3.26 -2.88 -11.03
C LYS A 662 -2.96 -3.36 -12.45
N ARG A 663 -2.69 -4.65 -12.63
CA ARG A 663 -2.41 -5.22 -13.97
C ARG A 663 -3.60 -5.05 -14.92
N SER A 664 -4.82 -5.25 -14.41
CA SER A 664 -6.05 -5.16 -15.22
C SER A 664 -6.47 -3.72 -15.53
N ASN A 665 -5.98 -2.74 -14.76
CA ASN A 665 -6.40 -1.34 -14.84
C ASN A 665 -5.23 -0.36 -15.03
N ASN A 666 -4.19 -0.74 -15.78
CA ASN A 666 -3.04 0.12 -16.12
C ASN A 666 -2.39 0.79 -14.88
N GLY A 667 -2.16 0.01 -13.82
CA GLY A 667 -1.57 0.48 -12.56
C GLY A 667 -2.57 1.10 -11.58
N ARG A 668 -3.85 1.21 -11.94
CA ARG A 668 -4.88 1.91 -11.16
C ARG A 668 -5.73 0.94 -10.31
N GLY A 669 -6.53 1.50 -9.42
CA GLY A 669 -7.56 0.81 -8.66
C GLY A 669 -7.15 0.37 -7.25
N ALA A 670 -5.89 0.56 -6.84
CA ALA A 670 -5.43 0.17 -5.52
C ALA A 670 -5.33 1.39 -4.59
N TYR A 671 -6.19 1.47 -3.58
CA TYR A 671 -6.22 2.57 -2.62
C TYR A 671 -6.12 2.05 -1.18
N LEU A 672 -5.24 2.65 -0.38
CA LEU A 672 -5.04 2.27 1.01
C LEU A 672 -5.44 3.41 1.94
N LEU A 673 -6.15 3.11 3.02
CA LEU A 673 -6.44 4.05 4.10
C LEU A 673 -5.70 3.57 5.34
N THR A 674 -4.80 4.40 5.87
CA THR A 674 -4.10 4.11 7.12
C THR A 674 -3.47 5.39 7.65
N ALA A 675 -3.59 5.64 8.96
CA ALA A 675 -2.87 6.77 9.57
C ALA A 675 -1.36 6.48 9.73
N THR A 676 -0.98 5.20 9.71
CA THR A 676 0.39 4.73 9.97
C THR A 676 0.85 3.82 8.82
N PRO A 677 1.14 4.39 7.64
CA PRO A 677 1.54 3.61 6.48
C PRO A 677 2.92 2.97 6.62
N ILE A 678 3.78 3.52 7.49
CA ILE A 678 5.07 2.95 7.86
C ILE A 678 5.08 2.80 9.38
N THR A 679 5.57 1.67 9.90
CA THR A 679 5.87 1.58 11.34
C THR A 679 7.36 1.81 11.60
N ASN A 680 8.25 0.84 11.35
CA ASN A 680 9.69 0.98 11.59
C ASN A 680 10.59 0.04 10.76
N SER A 681 10.10 -0.49 9.63
CA SER A 681 10.86 -1.47 8.82
C SER A 681 10.83 -1.13 7.34
N LEU A 682 11.99 -1.18 6.68
CA LEU A 682 12.08 -1.05 5.22
C LEU A 682 11.27 -2.12 4.49
N ILE A 683 11.17 -3.32 5.07
CA ILE A 683 10.40 -4.42 4.49
C ILE A 683 8.91 -4.10 4.53
N GLU A 684 8.44 -3.50 5.62
CA GLU A 684 7.06 -3.02 5.72
C GLU A 684 6.78 -1.88 4.74
N CYS A 685 7.71 -0.92 4.63
CA CYS A 685 7.60 0.19 3.68
C CYS A 685 7.50 -0.35 2.24
N TYR A 686 8.38 -1.27 1.86
CA TYR A 686 8.33 -1.93 0.56
C TYR A 686 6.98 -2.62 0.33
N ASN A 687 6.52 -3.42 1.29
CA ASN A 687 5.26 -4.18 1.15
C ASN A 687 4.03 -3.26 1.05
N MET A 688 4.00 -2.16 1.79
CA MET A 688 2.94 -1.16 1.71
C MET A 688 2.95 -0.44 0.36
N LEU A 689 4.14 -0.06 -0.14
CA LEU A 689 4.28 0.49 -1.48
C LEU A 689 3.91 -0.54 -2.56
N ALA A 690 4.31 -1.80 -2.42
CA ALA A 690 4.04 -2.86 -3.39
C ALA A 690 2.54 -3.13 -3.60
N LEU A 691 1.67 -2.72 -2.67
CA LEU A 691 0.21 -2.77 -2.86
C LEU A 691 -0.29 -1.71 -3.86
N VAL A 692 0.29 -0.51 -3.87
CA VAL A 692 -0.21 0.64 -4.68
C VAL A 692 0.67 1.01 -5.87
N VAL A 693 1.98 0.81 -5.75
CA VAL A 693 2.98 1.18 -6.75
C VAL A 693 3.00 0.12 -7.87
N PRO A 694 2.91 0.51 -9.14
CA PRO A 694 3.13 -0.38 -10.27
C PRO A 694 4.56 -0.94 -10.30
N LYS A 695 4.75 -2.11 -10.91
CA LYS A 695 6.06 -2.78 -10.95
C LYS A 695 7.10 -1.91 -11.66
N GLU A 696 6.68 -1.26 -12.75
CA GLU A 696 7.48 -0.43 -13.64
C GLU A 696 8.12 0.75 -12.89
N GLU A 697 7.44 1.26 -11.85
CA GLU A 697 7.95 2.36 -11.02
C GLU A 697 9.08 1.92 -10.09
N PHE A 698 9.06 0.66 -9.62
CA PHE A 698 10.19 0.06 -8.92
C PHE A 698 11.34 -0.23 -9.89
N GLU A 699 11.06 -0.80 -11.06
CA GLU A 699 12.07 -1.18 -12.06
C GLU A 699 12.84 0.04 -12.59
N ARG A 700 12.16 1.16 -12.85
CA ARG A 700 12.82 2.42 -13.23
C ARG A 700 13.88 2.87 -12.20
N ARG A 701 13.63 2.60 -10.93
CA ARG A 701 14.53 2.89 -9.79
C ARG A 701 15.60 1.81 -9.59
N SER A 702 15.68 0.83 -10.49
CA SER A 702 16.51 -0.37 -10.35
C SER A 702 16.18 -1.20 -9.11
N ILE A 703 14.93 -1.16 -8.63
CA ILE A 703 14.47 -1.98 -7.51
C ILE A 703 13.62 -3.11 -8.09
N TYR A 704 14.08 -4.34 -8.03
CA TYR A 704 13.33 -5.50 -8.53
C TYR A 704 12.85 -6.37 -7.37
N THR A 705 13.62 -6.43 -6.30
CA THR A 705 13.37 -7.27 -5.12
C THR A 705 13.35 -6.46 -3.82
N VAL A 706 12.86 -7.07 -2.74
CA VAL A 706 12.97 -6.49 -1.37
C VAL A 706 14.45 -6.28 -1.00
N ASP A 707 15.34 -7.16 -1.47
CA ASP A 707 16.77 -7.06 -1.23
C ASP A 707 17.37 -5.81 -1.89
N ASP A 708 16.96 -5.49 -3.12
CA ASP A 708 17.37 -4.26 -3.81
C ASP A 708 16.91 -3.01 -3.05
N PHE A 709 15.70 -3.06 -2.50
CA PHE A 709 15.15 -1.97 -1.67
C PHE A 709 15.97 -1.80 -0.38
N ILE A 710 16.32 -2.89 0.29
CA ILE A 710 17.18 -2.88 1.49
C ILE A 710 18.59 -2.37 1.14
N ASN A 711 19.19 -2.82 0.03
CA ASN A 711 20.53 -2.39 -0.38
C ASN A 711 20.58 -0.92 -0.82
N THR A 712 19.47 -0.38 -1.29
CA THR A 712 19.38 1.01 -1.71
C THR A 712 19.19 1.96 -0.53
N PHE A 713 18.38 1.57 0.47
CA PHE A 713 17.93 2.48 1.53
C PHE A 713 18.34 2.09 2.94
N GLY A 714 18.88 0.89 3.16
CA GLY A 714 19.25 0.39 4.48
C GLY A 714 20.73 0.54 4.78
N ARG A 715 21.07 1.15 5.92
CA ARG A 715 22.42 1.17 6.46
C ARG A 715 22.65 -0.01 7.38
N ILE A 716 23.31 -1.04 6.87
CA ILE A 716 23.66 -2.24 7.63
C ILE A 716 25.12 -2.16 8.05
N GLU A 717 25.34 -2.15 9.37
CA GLU A 717 26.67 -2.07 9.97
C GLU A 717 26.82 -3.13 11.06
N GLN A 718 28.06 -3.46 11.42
CA GLN A 718 28.33 -4.31 12.57
C GLN A 718 28.05 -3.55 13.87
N THR A 719 27.36 -4.23 14.80
CA THR A 719 27.21 -3.77 16.18
C THR A 719 27.36 -4.94 17.14
N GLN A 720 27.73 -4.63 18.37
CA GLN A 720 27.64 -5.57 19.47
C GLN A 720 26.22 -5.58 20.02
N LYS A 721 25.64 -6.76 20.11
CA LYS A 721 24.35 -6.99 20.75
C LYS A 721 24.53 -7.89 21.95
N LEU A 722 23.75 -7.62 22.99
CA LEU A 722 23.62 -8.51 24.13
C LEU A 722 22.67 -9.66 23.77
N ASP A 723 23.14 -10.90 23.88
CA ASP A 723 22.28 -12.07 23.68
C ASP A 723 21.31 -12.29 24.86
N PRO A 724 20.36 -13.24 24.73
CA PRO A 724 19.53 -13.65 25.86
C PRO A 724 20.29 -14.23 27.07
N GLN A 725 21.61 -14.40 27.02
CA GLN A 725 22.48 -14.90 28.09
C GLN A 725 23.27 -13.76 28.75
N GLY A 726 23.20 -12.54 28.22
CA GLY A 726 23.95 -11.39 28.70
C GLY A 726 25.36 -11.27 28.14
N GLU A 727 25.70 -12.05 27.11
CA GLU A 727 26.99 -12.03 26.43
C GLU A 727 26.90 -11.12 25.22
N LEU A 728 27.96 -10.33 25.00
CA LEU A 728 28.08 -9.50 23.81
C LEU A 728 28.52 -10.39 22.66
N PHE A 729 27.83 -10.28 21.53
CA PHE A 729 28.24 -10.88 20.27
C PHE A 729 28.09 -9.86 19.15
N ASP A 730 29.00 -9.94 18.18
CA ASP A 730 28.97 -9.10 16.99
C ASP A 730 27.89 -9.61 16.02
N THR A 731 27.07 -8.70 15.52
CA THR A 731 26.00 -8.99 14.57
C THR A 731 25.84 -7.84 13.58
N ASP A 732 25.47 -8.17 12.34
CA ASP A 732 25.06 -7.14 11.39
C ASP A 732 23.75 -6.54 11.89
N ALA A 733 23.56 -5.24 11.77
CA ALA A 733 22.39 -4.54 12.26
C ALA A 733 21.98 -3.42 11.32
N LEU A 734 20.67 -3.27 11.09
CA LEU A 734 20.15 -2.08 10.44
C LEU A 734 20.18 -0.93 11.45
N LEU A 735 21.18 -0.05 11.33
CA LEU A 735 21.41 1.07 12.25
C LEU A 735 20.95 2.42 11.69
N GLY A 736 20.35 2.42 10.50
CA GLY A 736 19.83 3.65 9.90
C GLY A 736 19.35 3.44 8.48
N TYR A 737 19.05 4.56 7.85
CA TYR A 737 18.60 4.63 6.47
C TYR A 737 19.53 5.55 5.67
N GLU A 738 19.72 5.23 4.41
CA GLU A 738 20.53 5.97 3.44
C GLU A 738 19.71 6.34 2.23
N ASN A 739 20.21 7.28 1.42
CA ASN A 739 19.52 7.74 0.21
C ASN A 739 18.07 8.19 0.50
N LEU A 740 17.88 8.83 1.67
CA LEU A 740 16.57 9.13 2.24
C LEU A 740 15.71 10.04 1.38
N ASP A 741 16.32 10.96 0.63
CA ASP A 741 15.60 11.82 -0.30
C ASP A 741 14.88 11.00 -1.37
N GLY A 742 15.55 9.98 -1.92
CA GLY A 742 14.96 9.09 -2.91
C GLY A 742 13.86 8.19 -2.34
N LEU A 743 14.01 7.74 -1.09
CA LEU A 743 12.96 7.00 -0.41
C LEU A 743 11.74 7.89 -0.16
N ARG A 744 11.97 9.14 0.28
CA ARG A 744 10.92 10.12 0.53
C ARG A 744 10.19 10.49 -0.74
N ASP A 745 10.88 10.76 -1.86
CA ASP A 745 10.25 11.03 -3.15
C ASP A 745 9.33 9.88 -3.58
N MET A 746 9.87 8.66 -3.59
CA MET A 746 9.10 7.48 -3.95
C MET A 746 7.88 7.30 -3.04
N PHE A 747 8.05 7.48 -1.73
CA PHE A 747 6.97 7.31 -0.78
C PHE A 747 5.91 8.41 -0.93
N PHE A 748 6.30 9.68 -0.94
CA PHE A 748 5.38 10.82 -1.03
C PHE A 748 4.76 11.00 -2.41
N LYS A 749 5.30 10.37 -3.47
CA LYS A 749 4.61 10.24 -4.77
C LYS A 749 3.31 9.45 -4.63
N PHE A 750 3.29 8.40 -3.81
CA PHE A 750 2.14 7.50 -3.68
C PHE A 750 1.40 7.61 -2.34
N ALA A 751 1.94 8.33 -1.36
CA ALA A 751 1.31 8.55 -0.07
C ALA A 751 1.00 10.03 0.13
N ASN A 752 -0.28 10.32 0.41
CA ASN A 752 -0.74 11.64 0.82
C ASN A 752 -0.95 11.66 2.33
N MET A 753 0.04 12.17 3.06
CA MET A 753 -0.02 12.27 4.53
C MET A 753 -0.39 13.68 4.95
N LYS A 754 -1.27 13.78 5.95
CA LYS A 754 -1.60 15.03 6.64
C LYS A 754 -1.83 14.75 8.12
N SER A 755 -1.23 15.55 8.99
CA SER A 755 -1.53 15.55 10.43
C SER A 755 -2.59 16.60 10.78
N SER A 756 -3.15 16.53 12.00
CA SER A 756 -4.05 17.57 12.52
C SER A 756 -3.37 18.94 12.55
N ASP A 757 -2.08 18.97 12.85
CA ASP A 757 -1.30 20.21 13.03
C ASP A 757 -1.03 20.91 11.69
N GLU A 758 -0.97 20.15 10.60
CA GLU A 758 -0.78 20.66 9.23
C GLU A 758 -2.07 21.20 8.61
N VAL A 759 -3.23 20.78 9.12
CA VAL A 759 -4.53 21.24 8.63
C VAL A 759 -4.96 22.47 9.42
N LYS A 760 -4.66 23.66 8.88
CA LYS A 760 -4.98 24.97 9.50
C LYS A 760 -6.42 25.06 10.01
N GLU A 761 -7.39 24.59 9.21
CA GLU A 761 -8.82 24.60 9.57
C GLU A 761 -9.13 23.85 10.87
N LEU A 762 -8.36 22.81 11.18
CA LEU A 762 -8.55 21.98 12.36
C LEU A 762 -7.64 22.40 13.51
N ARG A 763 -6.38 22.72 13.24
CA ARG A 763 -5.40 23.14 14.25
C ARG A 763 -5.92 24.25 15.14
N ASP A 764 -6.58 25.26 14.56
CA ASP A 764 -7.08 26.42 15.30
C ASP A 764 -8.40 26.11 16.05
N SER A 765 -9.00 24.93 15.85
CA SER A 765 -10.28 24.49 16.43
C SER A 765 -10.16 23.36 17.45
N LEU A 766 -9.03 22.63 17.45
CA LEU A 766 -8.77 21.54 18.37
C LEU A 766 -8.23 22.09 19.70
N PRO A 767 -8.71 21.61 20.85
CA PRO A 767 -8.13 21.97 22.14
C PRO A 767 -6.70 21.41 22.24
N GLU A 768 -5.81 22.12 22.93
CA GLU A 768 -4.49 21.59 23.27
C GLU A 768 -4.64 20.39 24.21
N ALA A 769 -3.81 19.36 23.98
CA ALA A 769 -3.76 18.17 24.82
C ALA A 769 -2.59 18.27 25.79
N ASP A 770 -2.89 18.31 27.10
CA ASP A 770 -1.89 18.28 28.15
C ASP A 770 -1.51 16.83 28.49
N TYR A 771 -0.24 16.48 28.26
CA TYR A 771 0.31 15.19 28.63
C TYR A 771 1.00 15.30 30.00
N LEU A 772 0.47 14.60 30.99
CA LEU A 772 1.02 14.54 32.35
C LEU A 772 1.63 13.17 32.62
N ASP A 773 2.95 13.13 32.82
CA ASP A 773 3.65 11.93 33.26
C ASP A 773 3.60 11.82 34.79
N HIS A 774 3.24 10.64 35.29
CA HIS A 774 3.15 10.35 36.72
C HIS A 774 4.03 9.14 37.08
N ASP A 775 5.08 9.40 37.84
CA ASP A 775 5.89 8.34 38.43
C ASP A 775 5.22 7.80 39.69
N VAL A 776 5.00 6.48 39.73
CA VAL A 776 4.37 5.80 40.86
C VAL A 776 5.30 4.74 41.42
N ASP A 777 5.65 4.88 42.69
CA ASP A 777 6.48 3.91 43.39
C ASP A 777 5.75 2.57 43.58
N MET A 778 6.46 1.48 43.30
CA MET A 778 6.02 0.13 43.65
C MET A 778 5.85 0.00 45.17
N ASN A 779 4.83 -0.74 45.62
CA ASN A 779 4.74 -1.12 47.02
C ASN A 779 5.78 -2.19 47.39
N ASP A 780 5.91 -2.53 48.67
CA ASP A 780 6.94 -3.47 49.12
C ASP A 780 6.77 -4.90 48.57
N GLU A 781 5.53 -5.36 48.39
CA GLU A 781 5.25 -6.68 47.80
C GLU A 781 5.67 -6.73 46.33
N GLN A 782 5.30 -5.70 45.55
CA GLN A 782 5.71 -5.53 44.15
C GLN A 782 7.24 -5.44 44.02
N ARG A 783 7.90 -4.63 44.87
CA ARG A 783 9.37 -4.51 44.87
C ARG A 783 10.06 -5.84 45.10
N GLN A 784 9.56 -6.65 46.05
CA GLN A 784 10.14 -7.95 46.35
C GLN A 784 9.96 -8.94 45.19
N ALA A 785 8.75 -9.03 44.63
CA ALA A 785 8.46 -9.90 43.49
C ALA A 785 9.30 -9.49 42.25
N TYR A 786 9.36 -8.19 41.95
CA TYR A 786 10.15 -7.65 40.86
C TYR A 786 11.65 -7.92 41.02
N ALA A 787 12.19 -7.77 42.23
CA ALA A 787 13.59 -8.09 42.53
C ALA A 787 13.91 -9.59 42.34
N GLN A 788 12.97 -10.49 42.63
CA GLN A 788 13.11 -11.91 42.37
C GLN A 788 13.11 -12.21 40.86
N LEU A 789 12.20 -11.62 40.10
CA LEU A 789 12.15 -11.75 38.64
C LEU A 789 13.44 -11.21 37.99
N CYS A 790 13.97 -10.09 38.48
CA CYS A 790 15.29 -9.57 38.07
C CYS A 790 16.42 -10.58 38.31
N LYS A 791 16.39 -11.33 39.42
CA LYS A 791 17.36 -12.40 39.69
C LYS A 791 17.18 -13.58 38.72
N GLN A 792 15.94 -14.01 38.48
CA GLN A 792 15.62 -15.06 37.50
C GLN A 792 16.08 -14.67 36.08
N GLY A 793 15.91 -13.40 35.69
CA GLY A 793 16.34 -12.90 34.38
C GLY A 793 17.86 -12.90 34.17
N LYS A 794 18.62 -13.00 35.27
CA LYS A 794 20.09 -13.12 35.28
C LYS A 794 20.56 -14.58 35.41
N ASP A 795 19.63 -15.53 35.58
CA ASP A 795 19.99 -16.95 35.68
C ASP A 795 20.52 -17.46 34.33
N LYS A 796 21.68 -18.13 34.38
CA LYS A 796 22.38 -18.67 33.22
C LYS A 796 22.25 -20.20 33.11
N ASP A 797 21.73 -20.87 34.13
CA ASP A 797 21.61 -22.33 34.13
C ASP A 797 20.47 -22.80 33.20
N LYS A 798 20.80 -23.60 32.18
CA LYS A 798 19.82 -24.11 31.20
C LYS A 798 18.70 -24.94 31.85
N ALA A 799 18.93 -25.55 33.01
CA ALA A 799 17.94 -26.38 33.69
C ALA A 799 16.87 -25.55 34.43
N THR A 800 17.21 -24.33 34.86
CA THR A 800 16.34 -23.46 35.68
C THR A 800 15.95 -22.17 35.00
N ARG A 801 16.66 -21.76 33.94
CA ARG A 801 16.45 -20.48 33.25
C ARG A 801 15.12 -20.44 32.51
N ARG A 802 14.26 -19.48 32.91
CA ARG A 802 13.01 -19.14 32.21
C ARG A 802 13.27 -18.26 30.96
N PRO A 803 12.41 -18.32 29.93
CA PRO A 803 12.48 -17.40 28.79
C PRO A 803 12.41 -15.94 29.23
N LYS A 804 13.31 -15.08 28.72
CA LYS A 804 13.37 -13.66 29.13
C LYS A 804 12.06 -12.89 28.88
N LEU A 805 11.35 -13.17 27.77
CA LEU A 805 10.07 -12.51 27.48
C LEU A 805 8.97 -12.90 28.47
N ALA A 806 8.95 -14.15 28.94
CA ALA A 806 8.03 -14.58 29.99
C ALA A 806 8.32 -13.85 31.30
N ILE A 807 9.59 -13.69 31.67
CA ILE A 807 10.01 -12.93 32.86
C ILE A 807 9.61 -11.45 32.72
N ILE A 808 9.88 -10.82 31.57
CA ILE A 808 9.48 -9.43 31.31
C ILE A 808 7.96 -9.28 31.41
N ARG A 809 7.20 -10.20 30.83
CA ARG A 809 5.73 -10.19 30.94
C ARG A 809 5.26 -10.33 32.38
N ASP A 810 5.92 -11.14 33.20
CA ASP A 810 5.62 -11.24 34.62
C ASP A 810 6.01 -9.97 35.39
N MET A 811 7.11 -9.31 35.00
CA MET A 811 7.49 -8.00 35.54
C MET A 811 6.43 -6.94 35.21
N ASP A 812 5.88 -6.95 33.99
CA ASP A 812 4.77 -6.07 33.58
C ASP A 812 3.50 -6.35 34.41
N LYS A 813 3.19 -7.62 34.67
CA LYS A 813 2.10 -7.98 35.60
C LYS A 813 2.36 -7.44 36.99
N VAL A 814 3.51 -7.72 37.60
CA VAL A 814 3.85 -7.25 38.97
C VAL A 814 3.71 -5.74 39.09
N THR A 815 4.21 -4.99 38.12
CA THR A 815 4.15 -3.52 38.13
C THR A 815 2.74 -2.97 37.88
N THR A 816 1.87 -3.71 37.21
CA THR A 816 0.47 -3.35 37.00
C THR A 816 -0.40 -3.75 38.19
N ASP A 817 -0.38 -5.03 38.54
CA ASP A 817 -1.15 -5.65 39.61
C ASP A 817 -0.51 -6.97 40.11
N ILE A 818 -0.32 -7.06 41.42
CA ILE A 818 0.32 -8.22 42.05
C ILE A 818 -0.57 -9.48 41.99
N ASP A 819 -1.89 -9.31 41.99
CA ASP A 819 -2.84 -10.41 41.92
C ASP A 819 -2.91 -11.00 40.50
N LEU A 820 -2.66 -10.19 39.48
CA LEU A 820 -2.46 -10.65 38.10
C LEU A 820 -1.19 -11.49 37.97
N PHE A 821 -0.12 -11.14 38.69
CA PHE A 821 1.11 -11.96 38.71
C PHE A 821 0.89 -13.31 39.38
N TYR A 822 0.15 -13.34 40.50
CA TYR A 822 -0.11 -14.57 41.25
C TYR A 822 -1.36 -15.36 40.78
N ASN A 823 -2.04 -14.93 39.72
CA ASN A 823 -3.32 -15.51 39.24
C ASN A 823 -4.35 -15.70 40.38
N ARG A 824 -4.47 -14.70 41.25
CA ARG A 824 -5.36 -14.72 42.42
C ARG A 824 -6.30 -13.51 42.41
N ILE A 825 -7.31 -13.54 43.27
CA ILE A 825 -8.17 -12.40 43.55
C ILE A 825 -8.16 -12.19 45.06
N THR A 826 -7.81 -11.00 45.48
CA THR A 826 -7.91 -10.52 46.86
C THR A 826 -9.23 -9.79 47.04
N TRP A 827 -9.99 -10.20 48.04
CA TRP A 827 -11.31 -9.69 48.36
C TRP A 827 -11.26 -9.03 49.72
N HIS A 828 -11.73 -7.80 49.81
CA HIS A 828 -11.83 -7.03 51.04
C HIS A 828 -13.30 -6.96 51.46
N PHE A 829 -13.61 -7.57 52.60
CA PHE A 829 -14.92 -7.56 53.22
C PHE A 829 -14.94 -6.66 54.46
N PRO A 830 -16.08 -6.05 54.82
CA PRO A 830 -16.23 -5.38 56.10
C PRO A 830 -16.04 -6.38 57.23
N LEU A 831 -15.31 -6.01 58.28
CA LEU A 831 -15.07 -6.92 59.41
C LEU A 831 -16.38 -7.37 60.10
N SER A 832 -17.45 -6.58 60.02
CA SER A 832 -18.79 -6.94 60.50
C SER A 832 -19.36 -8.19 59.82
N GLU A 833 -18.98 -8.45 58.57
CA GLU A 833 -19.47 -9.58 57.78
C GLU A 833 -18.62 -10.85 57.95
N LYS A 834 -17.54 -10.80 58.76
CA LYS A 834 -16.57 -11.90 58.91
C LYS A 834 -17.23 -13.27 59.14
N ALA A 835 -18.23 -13.36 60.01
CA ALA A 835 -18.90 -14.63 60.31
C ALA A 835 -19.62 -15.23 59.09
N LYS A 836 -20.22 -14.37 58.24
CA LYS A 836 -20.85 -14.79 56.99
C LYS A 836 -19.81 -15.17 55.95
N VAL A 837 -18.71 -14.42 55.85
CA VAL A 837 -17.59 -14.75 54.95
C VAL A 837 -16.95 -16.08 55.34
N ASP A 838 -16.76 -16.36 56.64
CA ASP A 838 -16.24 -17.64 57.11
C ASP A 838 -17.18 -18.81 56.74
N ALA A 839 -18.50 -18.62 56.86
CA ALA A 839 -19.50 -19.59 56.42
C ALA A 839 -19.50 -19.78 54.89
N MET A 840 -19.31 -18.71 54.14
CA MET A 840 -19.19 -18.70 52.68
C MET A 840 -17.96 -19.48 52.22
N VAL A 841 -16.80 -19.23 52.84
CA VAL A 841 -15.55 -19.92 52.53
C VAL A 841 -15.66 -21.40 52.86
N ALA A 842 -16.31 -21.76 53.97
CA ALA A 842 -16.53 -23.17 54.33
C ALA A 842 -17.42 -23.92 53.31
N ASP A 843 -18.24 -23.19 52.54
CA ASP A 843 -19.09 -23.72 51.47
C ASP A 843 -18.44 -23.69 50.07
N LEU A 844 -17.24 -23.10 49.95
CA LEU A 844 -16.48 -23.16 48.70
C LEU A 844 -16.07 -24.62 48.40
N PRO A 845 -16.09 -25.02 47.11
CA PRO A 845 -15.71 -26.37 46.75
C PRO A 845 -14.20 -26.55 46.99
N ALA A 846 -13.77 -27.78 47.29
CA ALA A 846 -12.35 -28.06 47.52
C ALA A 846 -11.51 -27.87 46.23
N THR A 847 -12.11 -28.10 45.07
CA THR A 847 -11.55 -27.86 43.74
C THR A 847 -12.58 -27.24 42.80
N VAL A 848 -12.13 -26.40 41.86
CA VAL A 848 -12.95 -25.88 40.75
C VAL A 848 -12.29 -26.21 39.42
N LYS A 849 -13.07 -26.36 38.36
CA LYS A 849 -12.52 -26.43 37.00
C LYS A 849 -12.12 -25.04 36.56
N GLY A 850 -10.85 -24.85 36.23
CA GLY A 850 -10.37 -23.60 35.65
C GLY A 850 -9.43 -23.85 34.48
N LYS A 851 -9.34 -22.85 33.61
CA LYS A 851 -8.37 -22.83 32.52
C LYS A 851 -7.09 -22.22 33.07
N GLN A 852 -6.06 -23.04 33.22
CA GLN A 852 -4.73 -22.55 33.58
C GLN A 852 -3.68 -23.24 32.72
N ARG A 853 -2.50 -22.64 32.69
CA ARG A 853 -1.34 -23.28 32.11
C ARG A 853 -0.78 -24.28 33.15
N PRO A 854 -0.50 -25.53 32.79
CA PRO A 854 0.04 -26.50 33.73
C PRO A 854 1.42 -26.07 34.20
N GLU A 855 1.71 -26.27 35.48
CA GLU A 855 2.98 -26.01 36.14
C GLU A 855 3.77 -27.31 36.39
N PRO A 856 5.09 -27.24 36.61
CA PRO A 856 5.90 -28.43 36.93
C PRO A 856 5.32 -29.21 38.13
N GLY A 857 4.76 -30.39 37.85
CA GLY A 857 4.07 -31.23 38.84
C GLY A 857 2.61 -31.55 38.51
N ASP A 858 2.00 -30.78 37.61
CA ASP A 858 0.67 -31.08 37.05
C ASP A 858 0.74 -32.25 36.06
N ALA A 859 -0.30 -33.08 35.97
CA ALA A 859 -0.32 -34.25 35.08
C ALA A 859 -0.28 -33.87 33.59
N GLU A 860 -0.78 -32.68 33.27
CA GLU A 860 -0.84 -32.09 31.94
C GLU A 860 0.41 -31.28 31.57
N PHE A 861 1.41 -31.18 32.48
CA PHE A 861 2.67 -30.49 32.23
C PHE A 861 3.60 -31.30 31.33
N ASP A 862 3.95 -30.74 30.17
CA ASP A 862 4.87 -31.37 29.22
C ASP A 862 6.31 -30.83 29.41
N PRO A 863 7.24 -31.60 30.00
CA PRO A 863 8.58 -31.08 30.30
C PRO A 863 9.40 -30.70 29.06
N ASP A 864 9.02 -31.19 27.87
CA ASP A 864 9.68 -30.87 26.61
C ASP A 864 9.16 -29.57 25.96
N LYS A 865 8.10 -28.97 26.53
CA LYS A 865 7.52 -27.71 26.09
C LYS A 865 7.95 -26.56 26.99
N THR A 866 8.38 -25.46 26.37
CA THR A 866 8.58 -24.19 27.08
C THR A 866 7.26 -23.73 27.73
N GLU A 867 7.36 -22.90 28.77
CA GLU A 867 6.20 -22.33 29.46
C GLU A 867 5.19 -21.75 28.46
N GLU A 868 5.64 -21.06 27.42
CA GLU A 868 4.79 -20.49 26.36
C GLU A 868 4.12 -21.53 25.44
N GLN A 869 4.74 -22.70 25.27
CA GLN A 869 4.23 -23.82 24.48
C GLN A 869 3.28 -24.73 25.26
N GLN A 870 3.27 -24.64 26.60
CA GLN A 870 2.26 -25.30 27.43
C GLN A 870 0.89 -24.76 27.05
N LYS A 871 0.02 -25.65 26.56
CA LYS A 871 -1.37 -25.29 26.23
C LYS A 871 -2.13 -25.01 27.51
N ILE A 872 -2.95 -23.95 27.50
CA ILE A 872 -3.94 -23.75 28.54
C ILE A 872 -4.91 -24.92 28.48
N VAL A 873 -5.01 -25.65 29.58
CA VAL A 873 -5.89 -26.82 29.73
C VAL A 873 -6.88 -26.58 30.85
N VAL A 874 -7.99 -27.31 30.81
CA VAL A 874 -9.00 -27.27 31.88
C VAL A 874 -8.57 -28.28 32.94
N MET A 875 -8.24 -27.80 34.14
CA MET A 875 -7.77 -28.65 35.25
C MET A 875 -8.56 -28.39 36.53
N GLN A 876 -8.41 -29.28 37.51
CA GLN A 876 -8.98 -29.12 38.85
C GLN A 876 -8.04 -28.26 39.71
N ILE A 877 -8.45 -27.04 40.01
CA ILE A 877 -7.66 -26.07 40.78
C ILE A 877 -8.07 -26.14 42.25
N PRO A 878 -7.17 -26.54 43.15
CA PRO A 878 -7.48 -26.65 44.58
C PRO A 878 -7.53 -25.26 45.25
N LEU A 879 -8.41 -25.10 46.24
CA LEU A 879 -8.54 -23.85 46.99
C LEU A 879 -7.29 -23.54 47.84
N LYS A 880 -6.67 -24.59 48.41
CA LYS A 880 -5.39 -24.52 49.13
C LYS A 880 -4.27 -25.04 48.21
N PRO A 881 -3.05 -24.48 48.27
CA PRO A 881 -2.47 -23.66 49.35
C PRO A 881 -2.63 -22.14 49.20
N GLN A 882 -3.26 -21.66 48.13
CA GLN A 882 -3.26 -20.24 47.75
C GLN A 882 -4.29 -19.39 48.52
N TYR A 883 -5.19 -20.02 49.27
CA TYR A 883 -6.10 -19.33 50.17
C TYR A 883 -5.36 -18.73 51.38
N THR A 884 -5.53 -17.43 51.59
CA THR A 884 -5.15 -16.76 52.84
C THR A 884 -6.30 -15.94 53.36
N ALA A 885 -6.41 -15.83 54.69
CA ALA A 885 -7.35 -14.93 55.35
C ALA A 885 -6.63 -14.14 56.43
N LYS A 886 -6.82 -12.82 56.43
CA LYS A 886 -6.20 -11.91 57.39
C LYS A 886 -7.16 -10.77 57.73
N THR A 887 -6.93 -10.13 58.86
CA THR A 887 -7.69 -8.96 59.30
C THR A 887 -6.72 -7.79 59.46
N ASP A 888 -7.05 -6.60 58.96
CA ASP A 888 -6.22 -5.39 59.07
C ASP A 888 -6.81 -4.30 59.99
N GLY A 889 -7.70 -4.70 60.89
CA GLY A 889 -8.35 -3.82 61.87
C GLY A 889 -9.81 -3.53 61.53
N GLN A 890 -10.12 -3.08 60.31
CA GLN A 890 -11.50 -2.80 59.86
C GLN A 890 -11.96 -3.70 58.71
N THR A 891 -11.04 -4.39 58.05
CA THR A 891 -11.31 -5.21 56.87
C THR A 891 -10.98 -6.66 57.14
N TYR A 892 -11.83 -7.57 56.68
CA TYR A 892 -11.55 -9.00 56.58
C TYR A 892 -11.17 -9.34 55.15
N ILE A 893 -9.93 -9.80 54.96
CA ILE A 893 -9.34 -10.01 53.64
C ILE A 893 -9.26 -11.51 53.41
N ILE A 894 -9.79 -11.99 52.29
CA ILE A 894 -9.52 -13.33 51.79
C ILE A 894 -8.87 -13.23 50.41
N THR A 895 -7.98 -14.15 50.11
CA THR A 895 -7.38 -14.27 48.78
C THR A 895 -7.72 -15.66 48.24
N THR A 896 -8.21 -15.73 47.00
CA THR A 896 -8.58 -17.00 46.34
C THR A 896 -7.90 -17.12 44.98
N PRO A 897 -7.67 -18.32 44.44
CA PRO A 897 -7.26 -18.47 43.05
C PRO A 897 -8.30 -17.83 42.12
N GLN A 898 -7.87 -17.24 40.99
CA GLN A 898 -8.77 -16.55 40.05
C GLN A 898 -9.92 -17.43 39.57
N ALA A 899 -9.69 -18.73 39.41
CA ALA A 899 -10.72 -19.69 39.00
C ALA A 899 -11.91 -19.82 39.98
N TYR A 900 -11.79 -19.31 41.21
CA TYR A 900 -12.86 -19.29 42.20
C TYR A 900 -13.79 -18.08 42.09
N GLU A 901 -13.55 -17.12 41.18
CA GLU A 901 -14.33 -15.88 41.04
C GLU A 901 -15.85 -16.13 41.01
N GLU A 902 -16.33 -16.90 40.03
CA GLU A 902 -17.74 -17.27 39.90
C GLU A 902 -18.28 -18.02 41.14
N SER A 903 -17.43 -18.85 41.75
CA SER A 903 -17.80 -19.60 42.96
C SER A 903 -17.97 -18.69 44.17
N VAL A 904 -17.15 -17.65 44.30
CA VAL A 904 -17.26 -16.62 45.34
C VAL A 904 -18.50 -15.77 45.07
N LEU A 905 -18.64 -15.19 43.87
CA LEU A 905 -19.76 -14.32 43.49
C LEU A 905 -21.13 -14.98 43.70
N THR A 906 -21.29 -16.24 43.28
CA THR A 906 -22.53 -16.99 43.49
C THR A 906 -22.88 -17.15 44.97
N ARG A 907 -21.86 -17.29 45.83
CA ARG A 907 -22.06 -17.51 47.27
C ARG A 907 -22.28 -16.22 48.05
N LEU A 908 -21.85 -15.07 47.55
CA LEU A 908 -22.19 -13.77 48.16
C LEU A 908 -23.70 -13.64 48.36
N LYS A 909 -24.48 -13.92 47.31
CA LYS A 909 -25.94 -13.93 47.34
C LYS A 909 -26.50 -14.99 48.30
N LYS A 910 -25.90 -16.18 48.34
CA LYS A 910 -26.32 -17.28 49.22
C LYS A 910 -26.17 -16.94 50.71
N PHE A 911 -25.12 -16.21 51.07
CA PHE A 911 -24.78 -15.86 52.46
C PHE A 911 -25.17 -14.44 52.85
N ASP A 912 -25.99 -13.76 52.02
CA ASP A 912 -26.51 -12.42 52.28
C ASP A 912 -25.39 -11.39 52.54
N ILE A 913 -24.37 -11.42 51.68
CA ILE A 913 -23.28 -10.44 51.65
C ILE A 913 -23.52 -9.54 50.43
N ALA A 914 -23.69 -8.24 50.67
CA ALA A 914 -23.92 -7.28 49.60
C ALA A 914 -22.67 -7.12 48.73
N GLU A 915 -22.80 -7.30 47.41
CA GLU A 915 -21.69 -7.14 46.46
C GLU A 915 -21.05 -5.74 46.55
N GLU A 916 -21.87 -4.71 46.77
CA GLU A 916 -21.47 -3.30 46.94
C GLU A 916 -20.58 -3.04 48.16
N SER A 917 -20.58 -3.95 49.14
CA SER A 917 -19.79 -3.83 50.36
C SER A 917 -18.38 -4.43 50.23
N ILE A 918 -18.09 -5.05 49.09
CA ILE A 918 -16.84 -5.76 48.83
C ILE A 918 -15.94 -4.90 47.96
N SER A 919 -14.65 -4.91 48.24
CA SER A 919 -13.66 -4.21 47.42
C SER A 919 -12.47 -5.11 47.06
N HIS A 920 -11.66 -4.64 46.12
CA HIS A 920 -10.37 -5.20 45.76
C HIS A 920 -9.27 -4.18 46.15
N PRO A 921 -8.08 -4.61 46.62
CA PRO A 921 -6.99 -3.68 46.87
C PRO A 921 -6.64 -2.87 45.62
N LEU A 922 -6.57 -1.55 45.76
CA LEU A 922 -6.06 -0.70 44.69
C LEU A 922 -4.54 -0.76 44.67
N THR A 923 -3.97 -1.13 43.53
CA THR A 923 -2.51 -1.08 43.33
C THR A 923 -2.05 0.38 43.34
N PRO A 924 -0.77 0.67 43.66
CA PRO A 924 -0.27 2.05 43.65
C PRO A 924 -0.59 2.79 42.34
N LYS A 925 -0.44 2.11 41.20
CA LYS A 925 -0.70 2.66 39.87
C LYS A 925 -2.16 3.04 39.67
N TYR A 926 -3.10 2.15 40.01
CA TYR A 926 -4.53 2.45 39.89
C TYR A 926 -5.01 3.46 40.94
N ALA A 927 -4.42 3.47 42.13
CA ALA A 927 -4.71 4.47 43.15
C ALA A 927 -4.34 5.88 42.64
N ALA A 928 -3.15 6.04 42.07
CA ALA A 928 -2.71 7.30 41.45
C ALA A 928 -3.62 7.70 40.27
N LEU A 929 -3.98 6.75 39.40
CA LEU A 929 -4.92 6.99 38.30
C LEU A 929 -6.28 7.49 38.81
N ILE A 930 -6.86 6.82 39.81
CA ILE A 930 -8.15 7.21 40.39
C ILE A 930 -8.06 8.58 41.06
N GLU A 931 -6.97 8.88 41.76
CA GLU A 931 -6.77 10.20 42.38
C GLU A 931 -6.69 11.31 41.32
N ASN A 932 -5.98 11.06 40.21
CA ASN A 932 -5.90 11.99 39.09
C ASN A 932 -7.27 12.17 38.42
N CYS A 933 -8.00 11.08 38.14
CA CYS A 933 -9.36 11.14 37.61
C CYS A 933 -10.29 11.95 38.51
N LYS A 934 -10.18 11.80 39.85
CA LYS A 934 -10.98 12.59 40.81
C LYS A 934 -10.65 14.08 40.73
N LYS A 935 -9.37 14.44 40.70
CA LYS A 935 -8.93 15.85 40.56
C LYS A 935 -9.48 16.46 39.28
N GLU A 936 -9.40 15.75 38.15
CA GLU A 936 -9.92 16.24 36.87
C GLU A 936 -11.46 16.33 36.86
N MET A 937 -12.15 15.37 37.47
CA MET A 937 -13.61 15.44 37.64
C MET A 937 -14.03 16.66 38.49
N GLU A 938 -13.29 16.98 39.55
CA GLU A 938 -13.53 18.17 40.39
C GLU A 938 -13.33 19.48 39.61
N LEU A 939 -12.44 19.48 38.61
CA LEU A 939 -12.21 20.61 37.70
C LEU A 939 -13.26 20.71 36.58
N GLY A 940 -14.25 19.82 36.54
CA GLY A 940 -15.30 19.80 35.52
C GLY A 940 -14.93 19.01 34.25
N GLY A 941 -13.92 18.14 34.32
CA GLY A 941 -13.60 17.18 33.28
C GLY A 941 -14.80 16.28 32.96
N LYS A 942 -15.14 16.14 31.68
CA LYS A 942 -16.41 15.55 31.23
C LYS A 942 -16.35 14.07 30.87
N GLN A 943 -15.17 13.55 30.52
CA GLN A 943 -15.03 12.19 30.00
C GLN A 943 -13.70 11.56 30.42
N ILE A 944 -13.76 10.32 30.90
CA ILE A 944 -12.60 9.47 31.13
C ILE A 944 -12.57 8.45 30.00
N ILE A 945 -11.56 8.51 29.14
CA ILE A 945 -11.36 7.55 28.06
C ILE A 945 -10.21 6.63 28.46
N PHE A 946 -10.51 5.35 28.68
CA PHE A 946 -9.49 4.32 28.81
C PHE A 946 -9.13 3.83 27.40
N THR A 947 -7.95 4.20 26.91
CA THR A 947 -7.42 3.75 25.61
C THR A 947 -6.56 2.51 25.74
#